data_AF-A0AA36JBD5-F1
#
_entry.id   AF-A0AA36JBD5-F1
#
_cell.length_a   1.000
_cell.length_b   1.000
_cell.length_c   1.000
_cell.angle_alpha   90.00
_cell.angle_beta   90.00
_cell.angle_gamma   90.00
#
_symmetry.space_group_name_H-M   'P 1'
#
loop_
_entity.id
_entity.type
_entity.pdbx_description
1 polymer ?
#
loop_
_entity_poly.entity_id
_entity_poly.type
_entity_poly.pdbx_seq_one_letter_code
_entity_poly.pdbx_strand_id
1 'polypeptide(L)'
;MKRPAGAGKEPPPKKPRELPPIGKVAEEDKHVFISLQNYSEKIEKLFEGDHDFVFIRGGVAIGKTTLAEHLAARFPDKYVNVPFTEHGNADAWRASAVEAVQKETGRVDGDGSAFRNALRRAKEKNLTLIYDEAHTIFRSPDLCSDLFKTSRHYRPRVLLFSASGDASTASNLIQATPNETSRKFMWTPPLPLIPGLKAQLKDSGVKLDEKSIKFLALFCGGHRGIFMAAMHWVKGKQNGDSWEFKRTVELVRSSYGNGDWVTDTEILAWVRQSRAVRVNGRYSSVGNTPQEFAELLCKGPSRIATAEVRRELAIHGFVLPKHDTCIEEEFQQLDWNNAHMIYQVANPLLASYYRFVLAKICALEVQFESSNPQHCADLLLRALPYAFFAEVVCSSLSKKLLPHEVQYNQCFQAMWKKLNYRDLQFHSSSAGEGKPDCVVRIEKETFVLEGVMHAHGQKKIKEHLLRFKNMANYKNANHQGLYIIGNDSDKMLETLKNTEAGKVQLIGLVPNIAHTAYTVHVKSKGIERINTCNVDCDLVARRLVLKDDGKPELHSVQSLKSINLSPKAETSQPAKTEMVWVRELKEENGEYKLVGNALPIKPAPENIGFLKEVITEKEKLATAASKLRIVHLTEGTWQEEEKMRAALRPSTEETPYGYLVP
;
A
#
# COMPACT_ATOMS: atom_id res chain seq x y z
N MET A 1 26.67 58.16 29.44
CA MET A 1 25.92 57.42 28.40
C MET A 1 26.79 56.27 27.90
N LYS A 2 26.54 55.03 28.35
CA LYS A 2 27.18 53.81 27.83
C LYS A 2 26.19 53.09 26.92
N ARG A 3 26.57 52.80 25.68
CA ARG A 3 25.78 51.97 24.75
C ARG A 3 25.75 50.51 25.26
N PRO A 4 24.59 49.83 25.27
CA PRO A 4 24.56 48.42 25.60
C PRO A 4 25.03 47.59 24.39
N ALA A 5 26.02 46.74 24.65
CA ALA A 5 26.41 45.65 23.78
C ALA A 5 25.42 44.50 23.97
N GLY A 6 24.84 44.00 22.88
CA GLY A 6 23.88 42.91 22.92
C GLY A 6 23.15 42.71 21.60
N ALA A 7 23.88 42.74 20.47
CA ALA A 7 23.35 42.17 19.23
C ALA A 7 23.31 40.65 19.42
N GLY A 8 22.14 40.13 19.76
CA GLY A 8 21.88 38.70 19.73
C GLY A 8 22.24 38.17 18.35
N LYS A 9 23.13 37.18 18.29
CA LYS A 9 23.36 36.43 17.06
C LYS A 9 22.01 35.88 16.62
N GLU A 10 21.54 36.30 15.45
CA GLU A 10 20.40 35.66 14.80
C GLU A 10 20.68 34.14 14.76
N PRO A 11 19.69 33.29 15.13
CA PRO A 11 19.86 31.87 15.01
C PRO A 11 20.21 31.55 13.54
N PRO A 12 21.17 30.65 13.30
CA PRO A 12 21.57 30.31 11.94
C PRO A 12 20.34 29.92 11.12
N PRO A 13 20.27 30.29 9.83
CA PRO A 13 19.15 29.94 8.98
C PRO A 13 18.94 28.44 9.03
N LYS A 14 17.75 27.99 9.45
CA LYS A 14 17.38 26.57 9.45
C LYS A 14 17.59 26.05 8.04
N LYS A 15 18.40 24.99 7.89
CA LYS A 15 18.57 24.32 6.60
C LYS A 15 17.19 23.96 6.05
N PRO A 16 16.93 24.18 4.75
CA PRO A 16 15.67 23.77 4.14
C PRO A 16 15.49 22.26 4.32
N ARG A 17 14.25 21.83 4.56
CA ARG A 17 13.94 20.41 4.73
C ARG A 17 14.10 19.67 3.41
N GLU A 18 14.36 18.38 3.48
CA GLU A 18 14.41 17.51 2.30
C GLU A 18 13.22 16.54 2.29
N LEU A 19 12.88 15.98 1.13
CA LEU A 19 11.96 14.84 1.12
C LEU A 19 12.73 13.60 1.61
N PRO A 20 12.18 12.76 2.49
CA PRO A 20 12.86 11.56 2.94
C PRO A 20 13.13 10.64 1.73
N PRO A 21 14.31 9.98 1.64
CA PRO A 21 14.56 9.00 0.59
C PRO A 21 13.51 7.89 0.60
N ILE A 22 13.11 7.42 -0.58
CA ILE A 22 12.07 6.40 -0.70
C ILE A 22 12.53 5.11 -0.01
N GLY A 23 11.71 4.60 0.91
CA GLY A 23 12.00 3.38 1.66
C GLY A 23 12.93 3.55 2.86
N LYS A 24 13.36 4.78 3.18
CA LYS A 24 14.14 5.09 4.38
C LYS A 24 13.29 5.76 5.46
N VAL A 25 13.74 5.67 6.71
CA VAL A 25 13.08 6.34 7.84
C VAL A 25 13.26 7.86 7.72
N ALA A 26 12.21 8.61 8.03
CA ALA A 26 12.26 10.07 8.02
C ALA A 26 12.87 10.59 9.33
N GLU A 27 13.78 11.57 9.24
CA GLU A 27 14.38 12.25 10.38
C GLU A 27 13.61 13.56 10.62
N GLU A 28 13.15 13.79 11.86
CA GLU A 28 12.22 14.88 12.17
C GLU A 28 12.79 16.29 11.96
N ASP A 29 14.11 16.46 12.08
CA ASP A 29 14.82 17.72 11.91
C ASP A 29 15.25 18.00 10.46
N LYS A 30 15.50 16.95 9.67
CA LYS A 30 16.01 17.05 8.29
C LYS A 30 14.94 16.89 7.22
N HIS A 31 13.99 15.98 7.40
CA HIS A 31 13.07 15.57 6.35
C HIS A 31 11.70 16.23 6.50
N VAL A 32 10.88 16.21 5.44
CA VAL A 32 9.43 16.39 5.57
C VAL A 32 8.92 15.26 6.45
N PHE A 33 8.46 15.62 7.64
CA PHE A 33 8.08 14.68 8.68
C PHE A 33 6.58 14.82 8.96
N ILE A 34 5.84 13.74 8.69
CA ILE A 34 4.42 13.67 9.04
C ILE A 34 4.35 13.57 10.57
N SER A 35 3.78 14.59 11.19
CA SER A 35 3.79 14.76 12.64
C SER A 35 3.36 13.50 13.39
N LEU A 36 4.19 13.13 14.37
CA LEU A 36 3.91 12.12 15.38
C LEU A 36 3.67 12.75 16.76
N GLN A 37 3.28 14.03 16.77
CA GLN A 37 2.87 14.70 18.01
C GLN A 37 1.73 13.93 18.68
N ASN A 38 1.80 13.85 20.01
CA ASN A 38 0.85 13.16 20.88
C ASN A 38 0.81 11.62 20.73
N TYR A 39 1.70 11.01 19.93
CA TYR A 39 1.71 9.55 19.82
C TYR A 39 2.15 8.88 21.12
N SER A 40 3.01 9.51 21.94
CA SER A 40 3.31 8.99 23.28
C SER A 40 2.03 8.83 24.11
N GLU A 41 1.13 9.82 24.09
CA GLU A 41 -0.15 9.75 24.80
C GLU A 41 -1.11 8.72 24.17
N LYS A 42 -1.18 8.66 22.83
CA LYS A 42 -2.01 7.66 22.13
C LYS A 42 -1.56 6.24 22.45
N ILE A 43 -0.26 5.98 22.48
CA ILE A 43 0.30 4.67 22.81
C ILE A 43 0.00 4.31 24.27
N GLU A 44 0.10 5.25 25.21
CA GLU A 44 -0.27 5.00 26.61
C GLU A 44 -1.71 4.56 26.77
N LYS A 45 -2.64 5.17 26.02
CA LYS A 45 -4.05 4.76 26.04
C LYS A 45 -4.23 3.29 25.64
N LEU A 46 -3.37 2.76 24.78
CA LEU A 46 -3.44 1.34 24.38
C LEU A 46 -3.02 0.39 25.51
N PHE A 47 -2.25 0.86 26.50
CA PHE A 47 -1.82 0.12 27.68
C PHE A 47 -2.80 0.25 28.88
N GLU A 48 -3.86 1.05 28.78
CA GLU A 48 -4.86 1.21 29.84
C GLU A 48 -5.56 -0.13 30.18
N GLY A 49 -5.77 -0.40 31.47
CA GLY A 49 -6.39 -1.64 31.95
C GLY A 49 -5.42 -2.73 32.40
N ASP A 50 -4.24 -2.34 32.93
CA ASP A 50 -3.21 -3.25 33.47
C ASP A 50 -2.68 -4.24 32.42
N HIS A 51 -2.48 -3.76 31.17
CA HIS A 51 -1.86 -4.56 30.12
C HIS A 51 -0.36 -4.26 30.03
N ASP A 52 0.44 -5.30 29.90
CA ASP A 52 1.88 -5.20 29.71
C ASP A 52 2.30 -5.26 28.23
N PHE A 53 1.43 -5.74 27.35
CA PHE A 53 1.76 -6.02 25.95
C PHE A 53 0.79 -5.34 25.00
N VAL A 54 1.30 -4.51 24.10
CA VAL A 54 0.54 -3.93 22.98
C VAL A 54 1.20 -4.32 21.69
N PHE A 55 0.43 -4.85 20.75
CA PHE A 55 0.92 -5.23 19.43
C PHE A 55 0.19 -4.45 18.34
N ILE A 56 0.96 -3.65 17.61
CA ILE A 56 0.51 -2.84 16.50
C ILE A 56 0.96 -3.46 15.17
N ARG A 57 -0.02 -3.79 14.32
CA ARG A 57 0.19 -4.15 12.92
C ARG A 57 -0.14 -2.98 12.00
N GLY A 58 0.50 -2.93 10.84
CA GLY A 58 0.20 -1.94 9.81
C GLY A 58 0.91 -2.24 8.51
N GLY A 59 0.51 -1.57 7.43
CA GLY A 59 1.11 -1.72 6.10
C GLY A 59 2.63 -1.54 6.08
N VAL A 60 3.29 -2.15 5.09
CA VAL A 60 4.72 -1.90 4.83
C VAL A 60 4.89 -0.43 4.44
N ALA A 61 5.94 0.22 4.95
CA ALA A 61 6.20 1.65 4.72
C ALA A 61 5.12 2.62 5.22
N ILE A 62 4.24 2.20 6.14
CA ILE A 62 3.24 3.08 6.76
C ILE A 62 3.82 3.97 7.87
N GLY A 63 5.05 3.70 8.31
CA GLY A 63 5.78 4.50 9.30
C GLY A 63 5.98 3.85 10.67
N LYS A 64 5.89 2.51 10.80
CA LYS A 64 6.09 1.78 12.06
C LYS A 64 7.46 2.03 12.67
N THR A 65 8.51 1.79 11.90
CA THR A 65 9.91 2.06 12.31
C THR A 65 10.12 3.54 12.64
N THR A 66 9.56 4.46 11.83
CA THR A 66 9.61 5.90 12.12
C THR A 66 8.95 6.26 13.45
N LEU A 67 7.83 5.62 13.80
CA LEU A 67 7.18 5.80 15.10
C LEU A 67 8.02 5.23 16.25
N ALA A 68 8.58 4.02 16.08
CA ALA A 68 9.46 3.41 17.08
C ALA A 68 10.67 4.31 17.40
N GLU A 69 11.36 4.78 16.36
CA GLU A 69 12.51 5.69 16.50
C GLU A 69 12.11 7.04 17.09
N HIS A 70 10.99 7.63 16.67
CA HIS A 70 10.50 8.90 17.22
C HIS A 70 10.17 8.79 18.71
N LEU A 71 9.50 7.72 19.15
CA LEU A 71 9.16 7.51 20.56
C LEU A 71 10.42 7.41 21.43
N ALA A 72 11.39 6.60 21.01
CA ALA A 72 12.65 6.42 21.74
C ALA A 72 13.51 7.69 21.75
N ALA A 73 13.59 8.41 20.63
CA ALA A 73 14.39 9.64 20.55
C ALA A 73 13.77 10.81 21.33
N ARG A 74 12.42 10.93 21.32
CA ARG A 74 11.73 12.06 21.93
C ARG A 74 11.41 11.85 23.41
N PHE A 75 11.27 10.60 23.85
CA PHE A 75 10.90 10.23 25.21
C PHE A 75 11.81 9.08 25.72
N PRO A 76 13.13 9.28 25.78
CA PRO A 76 14.11 8.22 26.10
C PRO A 76 13.91 7.65 27.52
N ASP A 77 13.49 8.48 28.47
CA ASP A 77 13.16 8.07 29.85
C ASP A 77 11.94 7.13 29.94
N LYS A 78 11.27 6.86 28.83
CA LYS A 78 10.01 6.10 28.77
C LYS A 78 10.03 4.98 27.75
N TYR A 79 10.62 5.19 26.58
CA TYR A 79 10.65 4.21 25.50
C TYR A 79 12.09 3.85 25.13
N VAL A 80 12.36 2.56 25.08
CA VAL A 80 13.66 2.02 24.66
C VAL A 80 13.46 1.19 23.41
N ASN A 81 14.03 1.62 22.30
CA ASN A 81 14.01 0.84 21.06
C ASN A 81 15.04 -0.28 21.14
N VAL A 82 14.60 -1.52 20.97
CA VAL A 82 15.48 -2.69 20.91
C VAL A 82 15.90 -2.89 19.46
N PRO A 83 17.20 -2.72 19.12
CA PRO A 83 17.66 -2.82 17.74
C PRO A 83 17.36 -4.19 17.13
N PHE A 84 16.81 -4.19 15.90
CA PHE A 84 16.66 -5.40 15.11
C PHE A 84 18.03 -5.82 14.54
N THR A 85 18.36 -7.10 14.63
CA THR A 85 19.55 -7.70 14.00
C THR A 85 19.12 -8.62 12.87
N GLU A 86 19.86 -8.63 11.76
CA GLU A 86 19.43 -9.19 10.46
C GLU A 86 19.02 -10.68 10.48
N HIS A 87 19.38 -11.42 11.53
CA HIS A 87 19.04 -12.83 11.68
C HIS A 87 17.84 -13.11 12.59
N GLY A 88 17.35 -12.12 13.35
CA GLY A 88 16.17 -12.26 14.23
C GLY A 88 16.21 -13.48 15.14
N ASN A 89 17.40 -13.98 15.47
CA ASN A 89 17.57 -15.18 16.30
C ASN A 89 17.40 -14.83 17.79
N ALA A 90 17.12 -15.84 18.61
CA ALA A 90 16.72 -15.62 19.99
C ALA A 90 17.80 -14.93 20.83
N ASP A 91 19.07 -15.30 20.63
CA ASP A 91 20.19 -14.79 21.43
C ASP A 91 20.55 -13.37 21.04
N ALA A 92 20.46 -13.02 19.76
CA ALA A 92 20.66 -11.64 19.31
C ALA A 92 19.56 -10.72 19.88
N TRP A 93 18.29 -11.17 19.89
CA TRP A 93 17.22 -10.41 20.55
C TRP A 93 17.48 -10.19 22.04
N ARG A 94 17.95 -11.23 22.76
CA ARG A 94 18.32 -11.11 24.18
C ARG A 94 19.46 -10.13 24.37
N ALA A 95 20.53 -10.24 23.57
CA ALA A 95 21.70 -9.38 23.65
C ALA A 95 21.34 -7.92 23.35
N SER A 96 20.59 -7.65 22.27
CA SER A 96 20.16 -6.30 21.90
C SER A 96 19.24 -5.68 22.94
N ALA A 97 18.37 -6.46 23.58
CA ALA A 97 17.54 -5.97 24.67
C ALA A 97 18.37 -5.61 25.92
N VAL A 98 19.35 -6.45 26.28
CA VAL A 98 20.29 -6.16 27.38
C VAL A 98 21.07 -4.88 27.09
N GLU A 99 21.65 -4.76 25.90
CA GLU A 99 22.42 -3.60 25.48
C GLU A 99 21.58 -2.32 25.50
N ALA A 100 20.37 -2.37 24.94
CA ALA A 100 19.48 -1.21 24.87
C ALA A 100 19.07 -0.72 26.28
N VAL A 101 18.70 -1.65 27.18
CA VAL A 101 18.35 -1.30 28.57
C VAL A 101 19.57 -0.83 29.35
N GLN A 102 20.74 -1.45 29.14
CA GLN A 102 21.97 -1.03 29.81
C GLN A 102 22.40 0.37 29.38
N LYS A 103 22.29 0.68 28.09
CA LYS A 103 22.60 2.01 27.55
C LYS A 103 21.73 3.09 28.19
N GLU A 104 20.44 2.82 28.37
CA GLU A 104 19.50 3.81 28.91
C GLU A 104 19.57 3.92 30.44
N THR A 105 19.78 2.79 31.14
CA THR A 105 19.71 2.75 32.61
C THR A 105 21.07 2.76 33.31
N GLY A 106 22.16 2.69 32.54
CA GLY A 106 23.54 2.68 33.00
C GLY A 106 24.03 1.38 33.63
N ARG A 107 23.15 0.40 33.89
CA ARG A 107 23.51 -0.87 34.55
C ARG A 107 22.52 -1.99 34.28
N VAL A 108 23.03 -3.16 33.91
CA VAL A 108 22.34 -4.45 33.98
C VAL A 108 23.28 -5.43 34.68
N ASP A 109 22.78 -6.19 35.66
CA ASP A 109 23.60 -7.17 36.37
C ASP A 109 23.95 -8.35 35.43
N GLY A 110 25.25 -8.62 35.27
CA GLY A 110 25.81 -9.58 34.32
C GLY A 110 25.93 -11.02 34.83
N ASP A 111 25.16 -11.42 35.84
CA ASP A 111 25.04 -12.84 36.15
C ASP A 111 24.37 -13.57 34.96
N GLY A 112 24.46 -14.91 34.89
CA GLY A 112 23.94 -15.71 33.77
C GLY A 112 22.43 -15.54 33.46
N SER A 113 21.73 -14.61 34.11
CA SER A 113 20.37 -14.16 33.84
C SER A 113 20.27 -12.73 33.30
N ALA A 114 21.31 -12.20 32.65
CA ALA A 114 21.40 -10.82 32.13
C ALA A 114 20.12 -10.32 31.42
N PHE A 115 19.50 -11.14 30.56
CA PHE A 115 18.24 -10.77 29.89
C PHE A 115 17.09 -10.55 30.88
N ARG A 116 16.89 -11.45 31.86
CA ARG A 116 15.86 -11.28 32.90
C ARG A 116 16.16 -10.07 33.78
N ASN A 117 17.44 -9.81 34.08
CA ASN A 117 17.85 -8.62 34.83
C ASN A 117 17.53 -7.34 34.05
N ALA A 118 17.72 -7.32 32.73
CA ALA A 118 17.33 -6.21 31.87
C ALA A 118 15.80 -5.99 31.87
N LEU A 119 14.99 -7.05 31.75
CA LEU A 119 13.52 -6.95 31.83
C LEU A 119 13.04 -6.39 33.17
N ARG A 120 13.58 -6.91 34.29
CA ARG A 120 13.31 -6.40 35.64
C ARG A 120 13.69 -4.93 35.75
N ARG A 121 14.88 -4.56 35.26
CA ARG A 121 15.36 -3.18 35.31
C ARG A 121 14.47 -2.23 34.51
N ALA A 122 14.02 -2.66 33.33
CA ALA A 122 13.07 -1.90 32.53
C ALA A 122 11.75 -1.69 33.29
N LYS A 123 11.24 -2.71 33.99
CA LYS A 123 10.03 -2.59 34.83
C LYS A 123 10.22 -1.62 36.00
N GLU A 124 11.33 -1.74 36.74
CA GLU A 124 11.65 -0.84 37.86
C GLU A 124 11.72 0.64 37.43
N LYS A 125 12.20 0.88 36.21
CA LYS A 125 12.30 2.21 35.60
C LYS A 125 11.04 2.62 34.84
N ASN A 126 10.00 1.80 34.84
CA ASN A 126 8.75 2.02 34.10
C ASN A 126 8.97 2.28 32.59
N LEU A 127 9.95 1.60 32.00
CA LEU A 127 10.27 1.68 30.59
C LEU A 127 9.35 0.78 29.76
N THR A 128 9.05 1.24 28.56
CA THR A 128 8.39 0.46 27.51
C THR A 128 9.43 0.03 26.49
N LEU A 129 9.64 -1.29 26.36
CA LEU A 129 10.55 -1.85 25.36
C LEU A 129 9.83 -1.93 24.01
N ILE A 130 10.42 -1.34 22.97
CA ILE A 130 9.88 -1.37 21.61
C ILE A 130 10.64 -2.41 20.80
N TYR A 131 9.90 -3.34 20.19
CA TYR A 131 10.45 -4.32 19.25
C TYR A 131 9.81 -4.14 17.88
N ASP A 132 10.61 -3.75 16.88
CA ASP A 132 10.19 -3.75 15.48
C ASP A 132 10.44 -5.11 14.81
N GLU A 133 9.70 -5.42 13.76
CA GLU A 133 9.67 -6.75 13.13
C GLU A 133 9.46 -7.91 14.13
N ALA A 134 8.56 -7.69 15.09
CA ALA A 134 8.29 -8.57 16.23
C ALA A 134 7.88 -10.00 15.85
N HIS A 135 7.38 -10.23 14.63
CA HIS A 135 7.10 -11.59 14.14
C HIS A 135 8.34 -12.50 14.15
N THR A 136 9.56 -11.96 14.17
CA THR A 136 10.80 -12.74 14.29
C THR A 136 11.02 -13.30 15.70
N ILE A 137 10.50 -12.62 16.74
CA ILE A 137 10.56 -13.07 18.14
C ILE A 137 9.73 -14.35 18.32
N PHE A 138 8.56 -14.42 17.67
CA PHE A 138 7.64 -15.55 17.79
C PHE A 138 8.16 -16.84 17.14
N ARG A 139 9.33 -16.81 16.48
CA ARG A 139 10.01 -18.01 15.99
C ARG A 139 10.64 -18.84 17.10
N SER A 140 10.89 -18.23 18.26
CA SER A 140 11.56 -18.85 19.40
C SER A 140 10.59 -19.00 20.59
N PRO A 141 10.15 -20.23 20.90
CA PRO A 141 9.30 -20.51 22.06
C PRO A 141 9.94 -20.08 23.38
N ASP A 142 11.26 -20.29 23.53
CA ASP A 142 11.99 -19.95 24.75
C ASP A 142 12.04 -18.44 24.96
N LEU A 143 12.35 -17.68 23.90
CA LEU A 143 12.32 -16.22 23.98
C LEU A 143 10.91 -15.70 24.26
N CYS A 144 9.89 -16.30 23.65
CA CYS A 144 8.50 -15.95 23.95
C CYS A 144 8.14 -16.24 25.41
N SER A 145 8.61 -17.37 25.96
CA SER A 145 8.39 -17.70 27.37
C SER A 145 9.10 -16.68 28.28
N ASP A 146 10.35 -16.35 27.99
CA ASP A 146 11.12 -15.36 28.76
C ASP A 146 10.50 -13.96 28.68
N LEU A 147 9.93 -13.56 27.53
CA LEU A 147 9.37 -12.22 27.35
C LEU A 147 7.92 -12.09 27.82
N PHE A 148 7.06 -13.07 27.49
CA PHE A 148 5.61 -12.97 27.67
C PHE A 148 5.07 -13.73 28.89
N LYS A 149 5.77 -14.77 29.37
CA LYS A 149 5.30 -15.64 30.47
C LYS A 149 5.99 -15.37 31.81
N THR A 150 6.90 -14.40 31.89
CA THR A 150 7.51 -13.96 33.16
C THR A 150 6.46 -13.52 34.17
N SER A 151 6.74 -13.74 35.46
CA SER A 151 5.88 -13.23 36.54
C SER A 151 5.64 -11.73 36.37
N ARG A 152 4.41 -11.28 36.66
CA ARG A 152 4.01 -9.86 36.55
C ARG A 152 4.95 -8.93 37.31
N HIS A 153 5.58 -9.41 38.38
CA HIS A 153 6.55 -8.65 39.17
C HIS A 153 7.82 -8.25 38.40
N TYR A 154 8.15 -8.93 37.29
CA TYR A 154 9.37 -8.69 36.50
C TYR A 154 9.08 -8.24 35.06
N ARG A 155 7.81 -8.02 34.72
CA ARG A 155 7.36 -7.85 33.35
C ARG A 155 7.26 -6.36 32.97
N PRO A 156 8.16 -5.84 32.12
CA PRO A 156 8.07 -4.46 31.63
C PRO A 156 6.90 -4.33 30.65
N ARG A 157 6.54 -3.08 30.34
CA ARG A 157 5.67 -2.82 29.19
C ARG A 157 6.43 -3.13 27.91
N VAL A 158 5.77 -3.74 26.94
CA VAL A 158 6.35 -4.07 25.64
C VAL A 158 5.40 -3.63 24.53
N LEU A 159 5.96 -2.87 23.60
CA LEU A 159 5.31 -2.42 22.39
C LEU A 159 5.90 -3.17 21.20
N LEU A 160 5.04 -3.91 20.48
CA LEU A 160 5.45 -4.72 19.35
C LEU A 160 4.96 -4.07 18.04
N PHE A 161 5.84 -3.97 17.06
CA PHE A 161 5.49 -3.58 15.69
C PHE A 161 5.78 -4.72 14.72
N SER A 162 4.82 -5.02 13.83
CA SER A 162 5.10 -5.96 12.75
C SER A 162 4.11 -5.87 11.59
N ALA A 163 4.49 -6.42 10.43
CA ALA A 163 3.56 -6.64 9.33
C ALA A 163 2.73 -7.93 9.53
N SER A 164 3.26 -8.95 10.21
CA SER A 164 2.63 -10.26 10.44
C SER A 164 2.38 -10.53 11.92
N GLY A 165 1.33 -11.30 12.22
CA GLY A 165 1.07 -11.86 13.55
C GLY A 165 1.54 -13.31 13.71
N ASP A 166 2.02 -13.93 12.63
CA ASP A 166 2.46 -15.32 12.56
C ASP A 166 3.97 -15.41 12.29
N ALA A 167 4.61 -16.50 12.71
CA ALA A 167 6.04 -16.76 12.56
C ALA A 167 6.34 -18.23 12.22
N SER A 168 7.45 -18.48 11.53
CA SER A 168 7.96 -19.84 11.26
C SER A 168 9.00 -20.24 12.30
N THR A 169 8.82 -21.35 12.99
CA THR A 169 9.90 -21.95 13.79
C THR A 169 10.95 -22.62 12.89
N ALA A 170 12.09 -23.01 13.45
CA ALA A 170 13.10 -23.81 12.75
C ALA A 170 12.57 -25.17 12.24
N SER A 171 11.49 -25.68 12.85
CA SER A 171 10.78 -26.90 12.42
C SER A 171 9.71 -26.66 11.35
N ASN A 172 9.63 -25.45 10.78
CA ASN A 172 8.56 -24.98 9.88
C ASN A 172 7.14 -24.99 10.48
N LEU A 173 7.00 -25.23 11.79
CA LEU A 173 5.73 -25.04 12.48
C LEU A 173 5.40 -23.54 12.56
N ILE A 174 4.17 -23.19 12.17
CA ILE A 174 3.66 -21.82 12.28
C ILE A 174 3.20 -21.55 13.72
N GLN A 175 3.78 -20.53 14.34
CA GLN A 175 3.32 -20.01 15.63
C GLN A 175 2.61 -18.68 15.44
N ALA A 176 1.40 -18.59 15.96
CA ALA A 176 0.66 -17.34 16.04
C ALA A 176 1.22 -16.46 17.17
N THR A 177 0.79 -15.20 17.20
CA THR A 177 1.08 -14.27 18.30
C THR A 177 0.72 -14.90 19.65
N PRO A 178 1.59 -14.83 20.68
CA PRO A 178 1.31 -15.36 22.01
C PRO A 178 -0.04 -14.88 22.59
N ASN A 179 -0.76 -15.78 23.26
CA ASN A 179 -2.10 -15.51 23.81
C ASN A 179 -2.08 -14.43 24.91
N GLU A 180 -0.92 -14.23 25.55
CA GLU A 180 -0.67 -13.18 26.52
C GLU A 180 -0.78 -11.77 25.90
N THR A 181 -0.67 -11.65 24.58
CA THR A 181 -0.82 -10.40 23.84
C THR A 181 -2.30 -10.21 23.42
N SER A 182 -3.14 -9.75 24.35
CA SER A 182 -4.57 -9.52 24.09
C SER A 182 -4.88 -8.19 23.39
N ARG A 183 -4.00 -7.20 23.52
CA ARG A 183 -4.13 -5.86 22.92
C ARG A 183 -3.47 -5.81 21.54
N LYS A 184 -4.25 -6.17 20.54
CA LYS A 184 -3.84 -6.26 19.13
C LYS A 184 -4.54 -5.17 18.32
N PHE A 185 -3.77 -4.30 17.68
CA PHE A 185 -4.30 -3.15 16.94
C PHE A 185 -3.81 -3.13 15.49
N MET A 186 -4.72 -2.86 14.57
CA MET A 186 -4.37 -2.37 13.23
C MET A 186 -4.19 -0.86 13.30
N TRP A 187 -3.04 -0.38 12.86
CA TRP A 187 -2.71 1.03 12.81
C TRP A 187 -2.81 1.55 11.38
N THR A 188 -3.71 2.50 11.21
CA THR A 188 -3.95 3.24 9.97
C THR A 188 -3.70 4.71 10.26
N PRO A 189 -2.41 5.13 10.33
CA PRO A 189 -2.08 6.48 10.72
C PRO A 189 -2.68 7.50 9.75
N PRO A 190 -3.29 8.58 10.25
CA PRO A 190 -3.75 9.63 9.39
C PRO A 190 -2.58 10.30 8.66
N LEU A 191 -2.88 10.85 7.49
CA LEU A 191 -2.09 11.89 6.85
C LEU A 191 -2.70 13.24 7.25
N PRO A 192 -2.30 13.81 8.41
CA PRO A 192 -2.89 15.05 8.88
C PRO A 192 -2.63 16.16 7.86
N LEU A 193 -3.72 16.78 7.37
CA LEU A 193 -3.68 18.01 6.58
C LEU A 193 -3.41 19.22 7.48
N ILE A 194 -2.41 19.10 8.35
CA ILE A 194 -2.02 20.17 9.25
C ILE A 194 -1.25 21.25 8.48
N PRO A 195 -1.42 22.54 8.82
CA PRO A 195 -0.63 23.64 8.25
C PRO A 195 0.89 23.36 8.27
N GLY A 196 1.36 22.62 9.27
CA GLY A 196 2.75 22.18 9.40
C GLY A 196 3.23 21.30 8.23
N LEU A 197 2.42 20.37 7.72
CA LEU A 197 2.82 19.51 6.59
C LEU A 197 2.98 20.34 5.31
N LYS A 198 2.05 21.26 5.03
CA LYS A 198 2.12 22.16 3.88
C LYS A 198 3.37 23.04 3.93
N ALA A 199 3.70 23.59 5.11
CA ALA A 199 4.89 24.39 5.29
C ALA A 199 6.17 23.57 5.04
N GLN A 200 6.27 22.38 5.64
CA GLN A 200 7.42 21.50 5.43
C GLN A 200 7.58 21.08 3.96
N LEU A 201 6.48 20.76 3.27
CA LEU A 201 6.51 20.45 1.84
C LEU A 201 7.05 21.65 1.03
N LYS A 202 6.56 22.86 1.32
CA LYS A 202 7.04 24.09 0.68
C LYS A 202 8.54 24.30 0.91
N ASP A 203 9.00 24.11 2.15
CA ASP A 203 10.42 24.22 2.52
C ASP A 203 11.29 23.18 1.77
N SER A 204 10.72 22.03 1.44
CA SER A 204 11.37 20.98 0.63
C SER A 204 11.33 21.20 -0.89
N GLY A 205 10.70 22.28 -1.34
CA GLY A 205 10.52 22.61 -2.76
C GLY A 205 9.23 22.08 -3.38
N VAL A 206 8.33 21.48 -2.60
CA VAL A 206 7.00 21.02 -3.05
C VAL A 206 5.95 22.08 -2.75
N LYS A 207 5.48 22.79 -3.78
CA LYS A 207 4.59 23.95 -3.67
C LYS A 207 3.16 23.57 -4.08
N LEU A 208 2.39 23.03 -3.14
CA LEU A 208 1.00 22.61 -3.37
C LEU A 208 0.01 23.41 -2.51
N ASP A 209 -1.18 23.66 -3.05
CA ASP A 209 -2.31 24.09 -2.23
C ASP A 209 -2.85 22.94 -1.36
N GLU A 210 -3.69 23.27 -0.37
CA GLU A 210 -4.18 22.29 0.61
C GLU A 210 -5.08 21.21 -0.03
N LYS A 211 -5.89 21.61 -1.01
CA LYS A 211 -6.76 20.68 -1.75
C LYS A 211 -5.95 19.68 -2.58
N SER A 212 -4.83 20.11 -3.16
CA SER A 212 -3.90 19.24 -3.89
C SER A 212 -3.23 18.22 -2.98
N ILE A 213 -2.81 18.65 -1.78
CA ILE A 213 -2.24 17.74 -0.78
C ILE A 213 -3.29 16.71 -0.35
N LYS A 214 -4.52 17.15 -0.05
CA LYS A 214 -5.65 16.25 0.29
C LYS A 214 -5.93 15.25 -0.81
N PHE A 215 -5.93 15.71 -2.06
CA PHE A 215 -6.14 14.84 -3.21
C PHE A 215 -5.03 13.82 -3.39
N LEU A 216 -3.75 14.23 -3.34
CA LEU A 216 -2.63 13.30 -3.46
C LEU A 216 -2.57 12.32 -2.29
N ALA A 217 -2.92 12.74 -1.08
CA ALA A 217 -3.04 11.85 0.08
C ALA A 217 -4.10 10.76 -0.16
N LEU A 218 -5.29 11.12 -0.64
CA LEU A 218 -6.37 10.17 -0.93
C LEU A 218 -6.11 9.32 -2.18
N PHE A 219 -5.46 9.88 -3.20
CA PHE A 219 -4.96 9.15 -4.37
C PHE A 219 -3.98 8.05 -3.95
N CYS A 220 -3.12 8.35 -2.97
CA CYS A 220 -2.19 7.39 -2.36
C CYS A 220 -2.85 6.45 -1.33
N GLY A 221 -4.18 6.43 -1.23
CA GLY A 221 -4.91 5.58 -0.27
C GLY A 221 -4.64 5.92 1.20
N GLY A 222 -4.26 7.17 1.51
CA GLY A 222 -3.85 7.57 2.85
C GLY A 222 -2.47 7.05 3.28
N HIS A 223 -1.75 6.37 2.39
CA HIS A 223 -0.54 5.64 2.76
C HIS A 223 0.71 6.54 2.76
N ARG A 224 1.34 6.73 3.93
CA ARG A 224 2.48 7.65 4.12
C ARG A 224 3.65 7.42 3.16
N GLY A 225 4.12 6.18 3.03
CA GLY A 225 5.23 5.84 2.15
C GLY A 225 4.93 5.96 0.65
N ILE A 226 3.65 5.89 0.24
CA ILE A 226 3.25 6.10 -1.16
C ILE A 226 3.13 7.59 -1.42
N PHE A 227 2.53 8.32 -0.47
CA PHE A 227 2.43 9.78 -0.51
C PHE A 227 3.80 10.45 -0.65
N MET A 228 4.81 10.02 0.11
CA MET A 228 6.17 10.57 -0.03
C MET A 228 6.78 10.28 -1.41
N ALA A 229 6.55 9.10 -1.99
CA ALA A 229 6.98 8.80 -3.36
C ALA A 229 6.27 9.71 -4.39
N ALA A 230 4.98 9.99 -4.20
CA ALA A 230 4.26 10.95 -5.03
C ALA A 230 4.81 12.39 -4.86
N MET A 231 5.24 12.80 -3.67
CA MET A 231 5.86 14.12 -3.45
C MET A 231 7.20 14.27 -4.19
N HIS A 232 7.99 13.20 -4.31
CA HIS A 232 9.20 13.21 -5.14
C HIS A 232 8.87 13.47 -6.62
N TRP A 233 7.82 12.83 -7.14
CA TRP A 233 7.32 13.11 -8.50
C TRP A 233 6.87 14.56 -8.66
N VAL A 234 6.08 15.09 -7.71
CA VAL A 234 5.63 16.49 -7.73
C VAL A 234 6.84 17.42 -7.75
N LYS A 235 7.81 17.23 -6.86
CA LYS A 235 9.03 18.04 -6.79
C LYS A 235 9.78 18.03 -8.13
N GLY A 236 9.94 16.86 -8.74
CA GLY A 236 10.62 16.71 -10.03
C GLY A 236 9.86 17.33 -11.21
N LYS A 237 8.52 17.35 -11.18
CA LYS A 237 7.70 17.95 -12.23
C LYS A 237 7.46 19.45 -12.05
N GLN A 238 7.52 19.96 -10.82
CA GLN A 238 7.23 21.35 -10.53
C GLN A 238 8.27 22.30 -11.10
N ASN A 239 9.55 21.92 -11.15
CA ASN A 239 10.63 22.81 -11.59
C ASN A 239 10.59 24.21 -10.94
N GLY A 240 10.06 24.30 -9.70
CA GLY A 240 9.87 25.55 -8.97
C GLY A 240 8.47 26.17 -9.03
N ASP A 241 7.58 25.70 -9.89
CA ASP A 241 6.19 26.16 -10.02
C ASP A 241 5.31 25.73 -8.85
N SER A 242 4.30 26.54 -8.54
CA SER A 242 3.23 26.18 -7.59
C SER A 242 2.07 25.54 -8.33
N TRP A 243 1.49 24.47 -7.79
CA TRP A 243 0.29 23.86 -8.35
C TRP A 243 -0.93 24.11 -7.47
N GLU A 244 -1.96 24.66 -8.11
CA GLU A 244 -3.32 24.68 -7.58
C GLU A 244 -4.03 23.37 -7.89
N PHE A 245 -5.11 23.09 -7.15
CA PHE A 245 -5.86 21.85 -7.24
C PHE A 245 -6.22 21.41 -8.67
N LYS A 246 -6.74 22.32 -9.49
CA LYS A 246 -7.11 22.00 -10.89
C LYS A 246 -5.90 21.52 -11.69
N ARG A 247 -4.76 22.22 -11.57
CA ARG A 247 -3.51 21.87 -12.24
C ARG A 247 -2.97 20.53 -11.75
N THR A 248 -3.04 20.27 -10.44
CA THR A 248 -2.64 18.98 -9.85
C THR A 248 -3.46 17.84 -10.45
N VAL A 249 -4.79 17.97 -10.51
CA VAL A 249 -5.68 16.96 -11.09
C VAL A 249 -5.37 16.73 -12.57
N GLU A 250 -5.20 17.80 -13.36
CA GLU A 250 -4.85 17.70 -14.79
C GLU A 250 -3.53 16.95 -15.02
N LEU A 251 -2.49 17.28 -14.24
CA LEU A 251 -1.19 16.62 -14.33
C LEU A 251 -1.25 15.15 -13.90
N VAL A 252 -1.89 14.84 -12.78
CA VAL A 252 -2.08 13.45 -12.36
C VAL A 252 -2.90 12.67 -13.38
N ARG A 253 -3.94 13.26 -13.97
CA ARG A 253 -4.75 12.57 -14.98
C ARG A 253 -4.00 12.35 -16.28
N SER A 254 -3.20 13.31 -16.70
CA SER A 254 -2.37 13.18 -17.91
C SER A 254 -1.31 12.11 -17.70
N SER A 255 -0.76 12.05 -16.49
CA SER A 255 0.27 11.08 -16.11
C SER A 255 -0.24 9.66 -15.92
N TYR A 256 -1.41 9.52 -15.27
CA TYR A 256 -2.07 8.24 -15.06
C TYR A 256 -2.70 7.70 -16.34
N GLY A 257 -3.08 8.58 -17.28
CA GLY A 257 -4.05 8.27 -18.34
C GLY A 257 -3.74 7.10 -19.26
N ASN A 258 -2.46 6.72 -19.37
CA ASN A 258 -2.03 5.58 -20.17
C ASN A 258 -2.01 4.26 -19.36
N GLY A 259 -2.31 4.32 -18.06
CA GLY A 259 -2.23 3.21 -17.12
C GLY A 259 -0.83 2.63 -16.97
N ASP A 260 0.20 3.35 -17.46
CA ASP A 260 1.53 2.79 -17.59
C ASP A 260 2.32 2.92 -16.30
N TRP A 261 2.60 1.77 -15.71
CA TRP A 261 3.42 1.63 -14.52
C TRP A 261 4.92 1.56 -14.83
N VAL A 262 5.32 1.63 -16.10
CA VAL A 262 6.71 1.44 -16.55
C VAL A 262 7.42 2.75 -16.88
N THR A 263 6.73 3.76 -17.44
CA THR A 263 7.35 5.03 -17.83
C THR A 263 7.79 5.86 -16.61
N ASP A 264 9.09 6.01 -16.41
CA ASP A 264 9.71 6.63 -15.22
C ASP A 264 9.41 8.13 -15.02
N THR A 265 8.82 8.79 -16.01
CA THR A 265 8.39 10.20 -15.91
C THR A 265 7.01 10.36 -15.26
N GLU A 266 6.27 9.27 -15.09
CA GLU A 266 4.87 9.30 -14.66
C GLU A 266 4.69 8.99 -13.17
N ILE A 267 3.64 9.54 -12.56
CA ILE A 267 3.35 9.40 -11.13
C ILE A 267 3.30 7.92 -10.72
N LEU A 268 2.75 7.05 -11.58
CA LEU A 268 2.66 5.61 -11.35
C LEU A 268 4.03 4.94 -11.21
N ALA A 269 5.01 5.32 -12.02
CA ALA A 269 6.36 4.80 -11.88
C ALA A 269 7.06 5.26 -10.60
N TRP A 270 6.79 6.49 -10.15
CA TRP A 270 7.29 6.98 -8.86
C TRP A 270 6.64 6.30 -7.67
N VAL A 271 5.30 6.19 -7.63
CA VAL A 271 4.63 5.50 -6.52
C VAL A 271 4.97 4.00 -6.47
N ARG A 272 5.25 3.37 -7.62
CA ARG A 272 5.76 1.99 -7.72
C ARG A 272 7.08 1.77 -6.97
N GLN A 273 7.91 2.79 -6.80
CA GLN A 273 9.17 2.67 -6.05
C GLN A 273 8.92 2.45 -4.56
N SER A 274 7.72 2.76 -4.06
CA SER A 274 7.33 2.45 -2.69
C SER A 274 7.13 0.94 -2.52
N ARG A 275 7.74 0.38 -1.47
CA ARG A 275 7.53 -1.03 -1.07
C ARG A 275 6.07 -1.38 -0.77
N ALA A 276 5.24 -0.37 -0.53
CA ALA A 276 3.81 -0.52 -0.34
C ALA A 276 3.03 -0.76 -1.65
N VAL A 277 3.65 -0.54 -2.82
CA VAL A 277 3.02 -0.77 -4.14
C VAL A 277 3.68 -1.94 -4.85
N ARG A 278 5.02 -1.98 -4.90
CA ARG A 278 5.79 -3.09 -5.45
C ARG A 278 6.55 -3.80 -4.34
N VAL A 279 6.29 -5.09 -4.19
CA VAL A 279 6.96 -5.92 -3.19
C VAL A 279 8.40 -6.21 -3.63
N ASN A 280 9.33 -6.17 -2.67
CA ASN A 280 10.77 -6.41 -2.90
C ASN A 280 11.19 -7.86 -2.54
N GLY A 281 12.48 -8.16 -2.69
CA GLY A 281 13.06 -9.47 -2.34
C GLY A 281 12.68 -10.55 -3.35
N ARG A 282 12.29 -11.73 -2.87
CA ARG A 282 11.92 -12.87 -3.73
C ARG A 282 10.75 -12.60 -4.69
N TYR A 283 9.92 -11.60 -4.38
CA TYR A 283 8.76 -11.18 -5.18
C TYR A 283 9.03 -9.93 -6.04
N SER A 284 10.30 -9.53 -6.17
CA SER A 284 10.71 -8.43 -7.05
C SER A 284 10.41 -8.73 -8.53
N SER A 285 10.42 -10.01 -8.90
CA SER A 285 9.93 -10.52 -10.18
C SER A 285 8.43 -10.80 -10.11
N VAL A 286 7.68 -10.24 -11.07
CA VAL A 286 6.22 -10.41 -11.18
C VAL A 286 5.83 -11.88 -11.34
N GLY A 287 6.65 -12.69 -12.00
CA GLY A 287 6.40 -14.14 -12.16
C GLY A 287 6.42 -14.93 -10.86
N ASN A 288 7.08 -14.41 -9.82
CA ASN A 288 7.13 -15.06 -8.51
C ASN A 288 5.92 -14.71 -7.63
N THR A 289 4.95 -13.92 -8.14
CA THR A 289 3.77 -13.52 -7.37
C THR A 289 2.99 -14.75 -6.90
N PRO A 290 2.67 -14.88 -5.59
CA PRO A 290 1.92 -16.03 -5.10
C PRO A 290 0.53 -16.14 -5.74
N GLN A 291 0.11 -17.36 -6.06
CA GLN A 291 -1.20 -17.61 -6.65
C GLN A 291 -2.33 -17.16 -5.71
N GLU A 292 -2.20 -17.39 -4.40
CA GLU A 292 -3.20 -17.01 -3.40
C GLU A 292 -3.36 -15.48 -3.32
N PHE A 293 -2.29 -14.73 -3.59
CA PHE A 293 -2.41 -13.28 -3.75
C PHE A 293 -3.14 -12.91 -5.04
N ALA A 294 -2.87 -13.55 -6.16
CA ALA A 294 -3.60 -13.32 -7.42
C ALA A 294 -5.11 -13.67 -7.27
N GLU A 295 -5.42 -14.73 -6.55
CA GLU A 295 -6.80 -15.11 -6.19
C GLU A 295 -7.48 -14.03 -5.36
N LEU A 296 -6.83 -13.55 -4.28
CA LEU A 296 -7.36 -12.49 -3.43
C LEU A 296 -7.47 -11.16 -4.18
N LEU A 297 -6.51 -10.84 -5.05
CA LEU A 297 -6.53 -9.68 -5.93
C LEU A 297 -7.76 -9.69 -6.86
N CYS A 298 -8.10 -10.87 -7.39
CA CYS A 298 -9.25 -11.07 -8.26
C CYS A 298 -10.56 -11.10 -7.49
N LYS A 299 -10.64 -11.90 -6.43
CA LYS A 299 -11.86 -12.15 -5.67
C LYS A 299 -12.19 -11.03 -4.68
N GLY A 300 -11.23 -10.20 -4.32
CA GLY A 300 -11.36 -9.23 -3.25
C GLY A 300 -11.24 -9.86 -1.86
N PRO A 301 -11.65 -9.13 -0.81
CA PRO A 301 -11.41 -9.54 0.57
C PRO A 301 -11.97 -10.92 0.88
N SER A 302 -11.13 -11.82 1.37
CA SER A 302 -11.48 -13.22 1.62
C SER A 302 -10.60 -13.85 2.71
N ARG A 303 -10.96 -15.05 3.16
CA ARG A 303 -10.11 -15.82 4.08
C ARG A 303 -8.91 -16.38 3.34
N ILE A 304 -7.75 -16.37 3.99
CA ILE A 304 -6.55 -17.08 3.51
C ILE A 304 -6.50 -18.42 4.25
N ALA A 305 -6.47 -19.51 3.49
CA ALA A 305 -6.72 -20.86 4.01
C ALA A 305 -5.67 -21.33 5.03
N THR A 306 -4.39 -21.05 4.79
CA THR A 306 -3.29 -21.52 5.64
C THR A 306 -2.61 -20.36 6.36
N ALA A 307 -2.18 -20.62 7.60
CA ALA A 307 -1.42 -19.64 8.38
C ALA A 307 -0.05 -19.32 7.75
N GLU A 308 0.55 -20.29 7.05
CA GLU A 308 1.81 -20.11 6.33
C GLU A 308 1.67 -19.10 5.18
N VAL A 309 0.70 -19.28 4.29
CA VAL A 309 0.46 -18.34 3.17
C VAL A 309 0.11 -16.97 3.72
N ARG A 310 -0.74 -16.91 4.75
CA ARG A 310 -1.12 -15.66 5.41
C ARG A 310 0.08 -14.92 6.00
N ARG A 311 0.98 -15.63 6.69
CA ARG A 311 2.24 -15.09 7.19
C ARG A 311 3.05 -14.49 6.05
N GLU A 312 3.30 -15.26 5.01
CA GLU A 312 4.13 -14.86 3.89
C GLU A 312 3.59 -13.63 3.17
N LEU A 313 2.30 -13.64 2.82
CA LEU A 313 1.67 -12.50 2.17
C LEU A 313 1.70 -11.25 3.06
N ALA A 314 1.55 -11.40 4.39
CA ALA A 314 1.56 -10.27 5.31
C ALA A 314 2.97 -9.68 5.51
N ILE A 315 4.00 -10.52 5.75
CA ILE A 315 5.39 -10.08 5.93
C ILE A 315 5.87 -9.29 4.70
N HIS A 316 5.53 -9.80 3.51
CA HIS A 316 5.93 -9.17 2.26
C HIS A 316 5.04 -7.97 1.86
N GLY A 317 3.96 -7.70 2.60
CA GLY A 317 3.14 -6.50 2.42
C GLY A 317 2.06 -6.59 1.34
N PHE A 318 1.74 -7.80 0.86
CA PHE A 318 0.66 -8.02 -0.10
C PHE A 318 -0.72 -7.80 0.52
N VAL A 319 -0.90 -8.28 1.76
CA VAL A 319 -2.22 -8.34 2.40
C VAL A 319 -2.19 -7.76 3.80
N LEU A 320 -3.36 -7.28 4.23
CA LEU A 320 -3.64 -6.86 5.60
C LEU A 320 -4.96 -7.46 6.06
N PRO A 321 -5.14 -7.67 7.39
CA PRO A 321 -6.46 -7.96 7.93
C PRO A 321 -7.46 -6.86 7.52
N LYS A 322 -8.63 -7.28 7.04
CA LYS A 322 -9.75 -6.38 6.77
C LYS A 322 -10.27 -5.85 8.09
N HIS A 323 -10.45 -4.55 8.15
CA HIS A 323 -11.00 -3.84 9.29
C HIS A 323 -12.12 -2.90 8.80
N ASP A 324 -12.98 -2.45 9.71
CA ASP A 324 -14.12 -1.63 9.32
C ASP A 324 -13.66 -0.19 9.05
N THR A 325 -13.63 0.18 7.77
CA THR A 325 -13.23 1.52 7.32
C THR A 325 -14.29 2.58 7.63
N CYS A 326 -15.48 2.18 8.12
CA CYS A 326 -16.51 3.13 8.57
C CYS A 326 -16.17 3.77 9.93
N ILE A 327 -15.19 3.21 10.65
CA ILE A 327 -14.73 3.72 11.94
C ILE A 327 -13.45 4.53 11.68
N GLU A 328 -13.49 5.86 11.85
CA GLU A 328 -12.32 6.76 11.69
C GLU A 328 -11.24 6.58 12.77
N GLU A 329 -11.23 5.44 13.47
CA GLU A 329 -10.25 5.14 14.50
C GLU A 329 -8.90 4.78 13.87
N GLU A 330 -7.87 5.50 14.30
CA GLU A 330 -6.49 5.28 13.87
C GLU A 330 -5.92 3.92 14.35
N PHE A 331 -6.29 3.50 15.56
CA PHE A 331 -5.89 2.23 16.16
C PHE A 331 -7.13 1.37 16.36
N GLN A 332 -7.39 0.47 15.42
CA GLN A 332 -8.55 -0.42 15.49
C GLN A 332 -8.16 -1.74 16.15
N GLN A 333 -8.81 -2.08 17.26
CA GLN A 333 -8.54 -3.35 17.92
C GLN A 333 -9.02 -4.51 17.04
N LEU A 334 -8.15 -5.47 16.78
CA LEU A 334 -8.43 -6.57 15.87
C LEU A 334 -7.74 -7.86 16.35
N ASP A 335 -8.52 -8.93 16.51
CA ASP A 335 -7.94 -10.24 16.78
C ASP A 335 -7.69 -11.03 15.49
N TRP A 336 -6.49 -10.86 14.93
CA TRP A 336 -6.07 -11.61 13.74
C TRP A 336 -5.76 -13.10 13.99
N ASN A 337 -5.84 -13.60 15.24
CA ASN A 337 -5.78 -15.05 15.48
C ASN A 337 -7.12 -15.73 15.20
N ASN A 338 -8.19 -14.96 15.01
CA ASN A 338 -9.51 -15.48 14.68
C ASN A 338 -9.47 -16.26 13.35
N ALA A 339 -9.88 -17.52 13.37
CA ALA A 339 -9.94 -18.39 12.18
C ALA A 339 -10.88 -17.85 11.08
N HIS A 340 -11.77 -16.92 11.43
CA HIS A 340 -12.68 -16.27 10.50
C HIS A 340 -12.16 -14.93 9.96
N MET A 341 -10.93 -14.54 10.32
CA MET A 341 -10.32 -13.29 9.87
C MET A 341 -10.29 -13.20 8.34
N ILE A 342 -10.80 -12.08 7.82
CA ILE A 342 -10.77 -11.75 6.40
C ILE A 342 -9.53 -10.91 6.12
N TYR A 343 -8.87 -11.18 5.00
CA TYR A 343 -7.74 -10.42 4.52
C TYR A 343 -8.11 -9.69 3.25
N GLN A 344 -7.46 -8.55 3.01
CA GLN A 344 -7.62 -7.74 1.81
C GLN A 344 -6.25 -7.32 1.27
N VAL A 345 -6.21 -6.90 0.01
CA VAL A 345 -5.01 -6.30 -0.59
C VAL A 345 -4.62 -5.09 0.25
N ALA A 346 -3.33 -4.94 0.55
CA ALA A 346 -2.86 -3.96 1.53
C ALA A 346 -3.25 -2.51 1.22
N ASN A 347 -3.36 -2.14 -0.07
CA ASN A 347 -3.91 -0.86 -0.51
C ASN A 347 -4.36 -0.91 -1.99
N PRO A 348 -5.19 0.05 -2.44
CA PRO A 348 -5.72 0.09 -3.81
C PRO A 348 -4.66 0.26 -4.92
N LEU A 349 -3.56 1.00 -4.66
CA LEU A 349 -2.52 1.20 -5.67
C LEU A 349 -1.70 -0.06 -5.90
N LEU A 350 -1.43 -0.85 -4.85
CA LEU A 350 -0.86 -2.20 -4.98
C LEU A 350 -1.78 -3.08 -5.83
N ALA A 351 -3.09 -3.04 -5.57
CA ALA A 351 -4.06 -3.82 -6.35
C ALA A 351 -4.06 -3.42 -7.84
N SER A 352 -4.08 -2.11 -8.13
CA SER A 352 -4.02 -1.59 -9.50
C SER A 352 -2.71 -1.96 -10.21
N TYR A 353 -1.56 -1.81 -9.52
CA TYR A 353 -0.25 -2.21 -10.04
C TYR A 353 -0.21 -3.68 -10.43
N TYR A 354 -0.52 -4.58 -9.48
CA TYR A 354 -0.45 -6.02 -9.73
C TYR A 354 -1.48 -6.48 -10.77
N ARG A 355 -2.69 -5.91 -10.80
CA ARG A 355 -3.65 -6.23 -11.87
C ARG A 355 -3.11 -5.86 -13.24
N PHE A 356 -2.50 -4.68 -13.37
CA PHE A 356 -1.91 -4.25 -14.64
C PHE A 356 -0.73 -5.15 -15.04
N VAL A 357 0.25 -5.35 -14.17
CA VAL A 357 1.47 -6.08 -14.55
C VAL A 357 1.21 -7.58 -14.73
N LEU A 358 0.34 -8.20 -13.92
CA LEU A 358 0.00 -9.61 -14.09
C LEU A 358 -0.86 -9.84 -15.34
N ALA A 359 -1.76 -8.91 -15.69
CA ALA A 359 -2.49 -8.99 -16.95
C ALA A 359 -1.54 -8.90 -18.15
N LYS A 360 -0.58 -7.97 -18.09
CA LYS A 360 0.38 -7.73 -19.18
C LYS A 360 1.42 -8.84 -19.34
N ILE A 361 1.98 -9.34 -18.23
CA ILE A 361 3.14 -10.24 -18.23
C ILE A 361 2.72 -11.70 -18.02
N CYS A 362 1.79 -11.93 -17.10
CA CYS A 362 1.38 -13.27 -16.67
C CYS A 362 0.02 -13.70 -17.25
N ALA A 363 -0.53 -12.97 -18.22
CA ALA A 363 -1.84 -13.25 -18.82
C ALA A 363 -2.93 -13.51 -17.77
N LEU A 364 -3.01 -12.65 -16.74
CA LEU A 364 -4.07 -12.71 -15.74
C LEU A 364 -5.45 -12.57 -16.42
N GLU A 365 -6.29 -13.59 -16.26
CA GLU A 365 -7.68 -13.58 -16.68
C GLU A 365 -8.62 -13.63 -15.47
N VAL A 366 -9.66 -12.82 -15.51
CA VAL A 366 -10.72 -12.75 -14.50
C VAL A 366 -11.98 -13.35 -15.09
N GLN A 367 -12.69 -14.16 -14.30
CA GLN A 367 -14.03 -14.63 -14.62
C GLN A 367 -15.04 -13.94 -13.71
N PHE A 368 -16.24 -13.70 -14.25
CA PHE A 368 -17.35 -13.09 -13.52
C PHE A 368 -18.41 -14.15 -13.27
N GLU A 369 -19.02 -14.10 -12.09
CA GLU A 369 -20.14 -14.97 -11.76
C GLU A 369 -21.31 -14.69 -12.70
N SER A 370 -22.03 -15.75 -13.08
CA SER A 370 -23.21 -15.67 -13.94
C SER A 370 -24.46 -15.12 -13.22
N SER A 371 -24.34 -14.61 -11.99
CA SER A 371 -25.48 -14.11 -11.24
C SER A 371 -25.99 -12.81 -11.86
N ASN A 372 -27.26 -12.78 -12.24
CA ASN A 372 -27.89 -11.56 -12.77
C ASN A 372 -28.06 -10.52 -11.66
N PRO A 373 -27.87 -9.21 -11.97
CA PRO A 373 -28.13 -8.17 -11.00
C PRO A 373 -29.62 -8.12 -10.66
N GLN A 374 -29.95 -7.86 -9.40
CA GLN A 374 -31.34 -7.88 -8.94
C GLN A 374 -32.08 -6.54 -9.07
N HIS A 375 -31.34 -5.44 -9.21
CA HIS A 375 -31.87 -4.08 -9.36
C HIS A 375 -30.76 -3.14 -9.88
N CYS A 376 -31.13 -1.91 -10.23
CA CYS A 376 -30.21 -0.92 -10.81
C CYS A 376 -28.99 -0.61 -9.92
N ALA A 377 -29.15 -0.56 -8.58
CA ALA A 377 -28.03 -0.35 -7.67
C ALA A 377 -27.04 -1.53 -7.64
N ASP A 378 -27.52 -2.76 -7.77
CA ASP A 378 -26.67 -3.96 -7.87
C ASP A 378 -25.89 -3.93 -9.19
N LEU A 379 -26.56 -3.67 -10.32
CA LEU A 379 -25.92 -3.49 -11.62
C LEU A 379 -24.83 -2.41 -11.58
N LEU A 380 -25.11 -1.28 -10.93
CA LEU A 380 -24.15 -0.17 -10.79
C LEU A 380 -22.94 -0.57 -9.94
N LEU A 381 -23.14 -1.28 -8.83
CA LEU A 381 -22.07 -1.73 -7.94
C LEU A 381 -21.16 -2.81 -8.53
N ARG A 382 -21.57 -3.44 -9.63
CA ARG A 382 -20.69 -4.31 -10.42
C ARG A 382 -19.68 -3.52 -11.25
N ALA A 383 -20.00 -2.29 -11.63
CA ALA A 383 -19.11 -1.41 -12.40
C ALA A 383 -18.39 -0.37 -11.54
N LEU A 384 -18.99 0.11 -10.44
CA LEU A 384 -18.46 1.19 -9.59
C LEU A 384 -17.01 0.96 -9.09
N PRO A 385 -16.59 -0.27 -8.72
CA PRO A 385 -15.21 -0.54 -8.30
C PRO A 385 -14.15 -0.26 -9.37
N TYR A 386 -14.57 -0.11 -10.63
CA TYR A 386 -13.72 0.27 -11.77
C TYR A 386 -13.83 1.75 -12.13
N ALA A 387 -14.71 2.51 -11.48
CA ALA A 387 -14.88 3.94 -11.68
C ALA A 387 -13.82 4.74 -10.91
N PHE A 388 -12.55 4.33 -11.04
CA PHE A 388 -11.41 4.99 -10.41
C PHE A 388 -11.04 6.28 -11.17
N PHE A 389 -10.19 7.10 -10.54
CA PHE A 389 -9.80 8.43 -11.02
C PHE A 389 -9.58 8.54 -12.52
N ALA A 390 -8.75 7.71 -13.14
CA ALA A 390 -8.42 7.90 -14.55
C ALA A 390 -9.53 7.45 -15.53
N GLU A 391 -10.45 6.59 -15.10
CA GLU A 391 -11.59 6.19 -15.94
C GLU A 391 -12.70 7.25 -15.95
N VAL A 392 -12.86 8.01 -14.86
CA VAL A 392 -13.97 8.96 -14.71
C VAL A 392 -13.52 10.41 -14.89
N VAL A 393 -12.32 10.77 -14.46
CA VAL A 393 -11.82 12.14 -14.58
C VAL A 393 -11.24 12.33 -15.97
N CYS A 394 -11.71 13.32 -16.74
CA CYS A 394 -11.06 13.74 -17.99
C CYS A 394 -10.12 14.93 -17.74
N SER A 395 -9.32 15.30 -18.74
CA SER A 395 -8.45 16.48 -18.70
C SER A 395 -9.20 17.80 -18.47
N SER A 396 -10.52 17.82 -18.65
CA SER A 396 -11.39 18.96 -18.36
C SER A 396 -12.30 18.67 -17.16
N LEU A 397 -11.92 19.18 -15.98
CA LEU A 397 -12.81 19.23 -14.82
C LEU A 397 -13.89 20.31 -15.00
N SER A 398 -15.09 20.05 -14.49
CA SER A 398 -16.13 21.08 -14.39
C SER A 398 -15.74 22.18 -13.40
N LYS A 399 -16.46 23.31 -13.39
CA LYS A 399 -16.30 24.39 -12.40
C LYS A 399 -16.42 23.90 -10.95
N LYS A 400 -17.12 22.79 -10.72
CA LYS A 400 -17.33 22.18 -9.40
C LYS A 400 -16.31 21.10 -9.06
N LEU A 401 -15.26 20.95 -9.88
CA LEU A 401 -14.14 20.05 -9.63
C LEU A 401 -14.53 18.56 -9.57
N LEU A 402 -15.73 18.23 -10.07
CA LEU A 402 -16.18 16.88 -10.34
C LEU A 402 -16.21 16.64 -11.85
N PRO A 403 -16.03 15.39 -12.30
CA PRO A 403 -16.41 14.99 -13.65
C PRO A 403 -17.90 15.25 -13.89
N HIS A 404 -18.28 15.50 -15.15
CA HIS A 404 -19.68 15.63 -15.53
C HIS A 404 -20.34 14.25 -15.56
N GLU A 405 -21.68 14.19 -15.47
CA GLU A 405 -22.42 12.90 -15.43
C GLU A 405 -22.07 12.01 -16.63
N VAL A 406 -21.89 12.60 -17.81
CA VAL A 406 -21.46 11.92 -19.06
C VAL A 406 -20.21 11.05 -18.88
N GLN A 407 -19.19 11.48 -18.13
CA GLN A 407 -17.99 10.66 -17.90
C GLN A 407 -18.29 9.41 -17.07
N TYR A 408 -19.14 9.53 -16.03
CA TYR A 408 -19.58 8.36 -15.27
C TYR A 408 -20.37 7.40 -16.16
N ASN A 409 -21.28 7.93 -16.99
CA ASN A 409 -22.09 7.14 -17.92
C ASN A 409 -21.19 6.33 -18.86
N GLN A 410 -20.19 6.99 -19.47
CA GLN A 410 -19.21 6.35 -20.34
C GLN A 410 -18.39 5.27 -19.62
N CYS A 411 -17.92 5.57 -18.40
CA CYS A 411 -17.20 4.62 -17.57
C CYS A 411 -18.05 3.37 -17.28
N PHE A 412 -19.27 3.54 -16.78
CA PHE A 412 -20.15 2.41 -16.44
C PHE A 412 -20.49 1.56 -17.67
N GLN A 413 -20.81 2.20 -18.80
CA GLN A 413 -21.06 1.50 -20.05
C GLN A 413 -19.84 0.70 -20.54
N ALA A 414 -18.65 1.30 -20.54
CA ALA A 414 -17.42 0.61 -20.93
C ALA A 414 -17.15 -0.60 -20.01
N MET A 415 -17.45 -0.47 -18.73
CA MET A 415 -17.26 -1.56 -17.78
C MET A 415 -18.29 -2.66 -17.93
N TRP A 416 -19.58 -2.37 -18.09
CA TRP A 416 -20.57 -3.40 -18.34
C TRP A 416 -20.32 -4.18 -19.64
N LYS A 417 -19.76 -3.54 -20.68
CA LYS A 417 -19.27 -4.24 -21.88
C LYS A 417 -18.18 -5.26 -21.53
N LYS A 418 -17.18 -4.87 -20.73
CA LYS A 418 -16.09 -5.77 -20.27
C LYS A 418 -16.62 -6.91 -19.40
N LEU A 419 -17.72 -6.69 -18.67
CA LEU A 419 -18.42 -7.68 -17.87
C LEU A 419 -19.34 -8.60 -18.71
N ASN A 420 -19.32 -8.49 -20.05
CA ASN A 420 -20.14 -9.27 -20.99
C ASN A 420 -21.66 -9.08 -20.87
N TYR A 421 -22.14 -7.96 -20.32
CA TYR A 421 -23.55 -7.61 -20.44
C TYR A 421 -23.86 -7.22 -21.90
N ARG A 422 -24.79 -7.95 -22.53
CA ARG A 422 -25.15 -7.80 -23.95
C ARG A 422 -26.02 -6.55 -24.20
N ASP A 423 -26.03 -6.12 -25.46
CA ASP A 423 -26.97 -5.15 -26.04
C ASP A 423 -27.13 -3.82 -25.28
N LEU A 424 -26.06 -3.02 -25.24
CA LEU A 424 -26.16 -1.59 -24.94
C LEU A 424 -26.71 -0.85 -26.16
N GLN A 425 -28.02 -0.67 -26.22
CA GLN A 425 -28.63 0.13 -27.29
C GLN A 425 -28.68 1.61 -26.90
N PHE A 426 -28.02 2.44 -27.73
CA PHE A 426 -28.25 3.88 -27.78
C PHE A 426 -28.81 4.21 -29.15
N HIS A 427 -30.08 3.91 -29.40
CA HIS A 427 -30.72 4.33 -30.63
C HIS A 427 -31.61 5.55 -30.38
N SER A 428 -31.41 6.55 -31.23
CA SER A 428 -32.32 7.67 -31.39
C SER A 428 -33.53 7.19 -32.17
N SER A 429 -34.71 7.37 -31.61
CA SER A 429 -35.92 7.39 -32.42
C SER A 429 -36.99 8.24 -31.72
N SER A 430 -37.73 8.96 -32.56
CA SER A 430 -38.98 9.70 -32.32
C SER A 430 -39.07 10.66 -31.12
N ALA A 431 -39.56 11.88 -31.37
CA ALA A 431 -39.94 12.80 -30.30
C ALA A 431 -40.93 12.11 -29.33
N GLY A 432 -40.54 11.96 -28.07
CA GLY A 432 -41.37 11.35 -27.02
C GLY A 432 -40.91 9.99 -26.50
N GLU A 433 -40.00 9.28 -27.17
CA GLU A 433 -39.55 7.96 -26.70
C GLU A 433 -38.56 8.06 -25.51
N GLY A 434 -37.80 9.16 -25.45
CA GLY A 434 -36.79 9.42 -24.41
C GLY A 434 -35.49 8.66 -24.63
N LYS A 435 -34.35 9.24 -24.23
CA LYS A 435 -33.02 8.64 -24.41
C LYS A 435 -32.36 8.43 -23.05
N PRO A 436 -32.49 7.24 -22.45
CA PRO A 436 -31.80 6.95 -21.21
C PRO A 436 -30.28 7.02 -21.36
N ASP A 437 -29.62 7.46 -20.29
CA ASP A 437 -28.16 7.50 -20.25
C ASP A 437 -27.52 6.12 -20.36
N CYS A 438 -28.15 5.11 -19.77
CA CYS A 438 -27.66 3.73 -19.79
C CYS A 438 -28.85 2.76 -19.89
N VAL A 439 -28.78 1.83 -20.84
CA VAL A 439 -29.74 0.72 -20.99
C VAL A 439 -28.96 -0.58 -21.07
N VAL A 440 -29.23 -1.51 -20.15
CA VAL A 440 -28.58 -2.83 -20.11
C VAL A 440 -29.66 -3.90 -20.18
N ARG A 441 -29.53 -4.85 -21.11
CA ARG A 441 -30.43 -6.00 -21.21
C ARG A 441 -29.73 -7.26 -20.74
N ILE A 442 -30.33 -7.94 -19.79
CA ILE A 442 -29.80 -9.16 -19.19
C ILE A 442 -30.92 -10.19 -19.26
N GLU A 443 -30.74 -11.18 -20.14
CA GLU A 443 -31.77 -12.16 -20.48
C GLU A 443 -33.08 -11.46 -20.94
N LYS A 444 -34.15 -11.59 -20.14
CA LYS A 444 -35.47 -11.00 -20.40
C LYS A 444 -35.70 -9.68 -19.65
N GLU A 445 -34.74 -9.24 -18.83
CA GLU A 445 -34.87 -8.04 -18.02
C GLU A 445 -34.13 -6.85 -18.64
N THR A 446 -34.77 -5.69 -18.58
CA THR A 446 -34.23 -4.41 -19.03
C THR A 446 -33.97 -3.51 -17.83
N PHE A 447 -32.74 -3.04 -17.71
CA PHE A 447 -32.31 -2.07 -16.71
C PHE A 447 -32.10 -0.73 -17.38
N VAL A 448 -32.79 0.30 -16.87
CA VAL A 448 -32.65 1.67 -17.34
C VAL A 448 -32.11 2.54 -16.20
N LEU A 449 -31.03 3.24 -16.51
CA LEU A 449 -30.28 4.08 -15.59
C LEU A 449 -30.13 5.49 -16.19
N GLU A 450 -30.40 6.49 -15.36
CA GLU A 450 -30.23 7.91 -15.68
C GLU A 450 -29.28 8.54 -14.66
N GLY A 451 -28.35 9.37 -15.13
CA GLY A 451 -27.40 10.11 -14.32
C GLY A 451 -27.80 11.57 -14.15
N VAL A 452 -27.58 12.13 -12.96
CA VAL A 452 -27.72 13.57 -12.74
C VAL A 452 -26.73 14.07 -11.69
N MET A 453 -26.09 15.21 -11.93
CA MET A 453 -25.30 15.87 -10.90
C MET A 453 -26.21 16.47 -9.80
N HIS A 454 -25.93 16.14 -8.53
CA HIS A 454 -26.57 16.77 -7.35
C HIS A 454 -26.50 18.30 -7.41
N ALA A 455 -25.38 18.79 -7.91
CA ALA A 455 -25.07 20.18 -8.18
C ALA A 455 -26.08 20.92 -9.09
N HIS A 456 -26.91 20.23 -9.86
CA HIS A 456 -27.96 20.84 -10.70
C HIS A 456 -29.25 21.14 -9.90
N GLY A 457 -29.33 20.70 -8.64
CA GLY A 457 -30.40 21.01 -7.71
C GLY A 457 -31.68 20.18 -7.90
N GLN A 458 -32.58 20.30 -6.94
CA GLN A 458 -33.78 19.45 -6.82
C GLN A 458 -34.72 19.53 -8.03
N LYS A 459 -34.80 20.71 -8.67
CA LYS A 459 -35.61 20.88 -9.89
C LYS A 459 -35.12 19.95 -10.99
N LYS A 460 -33.81 19.89 -11.24
CA LYS A 460 -33.24 19.05 -12.29
C LYS A 460 -33.39 17.56 -11.98
N ILE A 461 -33.19 17.18 -10.72
CA ILE A 461 -33.40 15.80 -10.25
C ILE A 461 -34.86 15.37 -10.51
N LYS A 462 -35.84 16.23 -10.19
CA LYS A 462 -37.27 15.97 -10.48
C LYS A 462 -37.55 15.88 -11.99
N GLU A 463 -36.93 16.73 -12.82
CA GLU A 463 -37.06 16.65 -14.27
C GLU A 463 -36.57 15.29 -14.82
N HIS A 464 -35.45 14.76 -14.32
CA HIS A 464 -34.96 13.44 -14.70
C HIS A 464 -35.90 12.32 -14.21
N LEU A 465 -36.43 12.42 -12.99
CA LEU A 465 -37.43 11.46 -12.49
C LEU A 465 -38.71 11.40 -13.33
N LEU A 466 -39.17 12.55 -13.83
CA LEU A 466 -40.37 12.60 -14.68
C LEU A 466 -40.19 11.84 -16.00
N ARG A 467 -38.95 11.69 -16.51
CA ARG A 467 -38.68 10.88 -17.71
C ARG A 467 -39.12 9.43 -17.53
N PHE A 468 -38.91 8.86 -16.33
CA PHE A 468 -39.33 7.48 -16.01
C PHE A 468 -40.84 7.26 -16.03
N LYS A 469 -41.63 8.33 -15.86
CA LYS A 469 -43.10 8.27 -15.93
C LYS A 469 -43.61 8.55 -17.33
N ASN A 470 -42.97 9.48 -18.04
CA ASN A 470 -43.54 10.11 -19.24
C ASN A 470 -42.97 9.56 -20.55
N MET A 471 -41.80 8.92 -20.54
CA MET A 471 -41.11 8.48 -21.75
C MET A 471 -41.13 6.95 -21.88
N ALA A 472 -41.47 6.46 -23.07
CA ALA A 472 -41.72 5.03 -23.33
C ALA A 472 -40.51 4.15 -23.00
N ASN A 473 -39.29 4.57 -23.38
CA ASN A 473 -38.06 3.80 -23.17
C ASN A 473 -37.71 3.61 -21.70
N TYR A 474 -38.16 4.52 -20.83
CA TYR A 474 -37.96 4.40 -19.39
C TYR A 474 -39.09 3.63 -18.72
N LYS A 475 -40.35 3.97 -19.07
CA LYS A 475 -41.55 3.43 -18.44
C LYS A 475 -41.67 1.92 -18.57
N ASN A 476 -41.22 1.36 -19.70
CA ASN A 476 -41.37 -0.06 -20.02
C ASN A 476 -40.22 -0.94 -19.48
N ALA A 477 -39.20 -0.35 -18.85
CA ALA A 477 -38.10 -1.10 -18.27
C ALA A 477 -38.53 -1.91 -17.04
N ASN A 478 -37.94 -3.10 -16.87
CA ASN A 478 -38.16 -3.93 -15.68
C ASN A 478 -37.59 -3.26 -14.43
N HIS A 479 -36.40 -2.65 -14.57
CA HIS A 479 -35.69 -1.97 -13.50
C HIS A 479 -35.38 -0.53 -13.88
N GLN A 480 -35.71 0.40 -12.99
CA GLN A 480 -35.56 1.84 -13.20
C GLN A 480 -34.68 2.43 -12.10
N GLY A 481 -33.60 3.11 -12.47
CA GLY A 481 -32.67 3.71 -11.51
C GLY A 481 -32.27 5.13 -11.90
N LEU A 482 -32.30 6.04 -10.93
CA LEU A 482 -31.70 7.36 -11.04
C LEU A 482 -30.49 7.43 -10.11
N TYR A 483 -29.28 7.57 -10.66
CA TYR A 483 -28.10 7.82 -9.86
C TYR A 483 -27.76 9.30 -9.83
N ILE A 484 -27.51 9.81 -8.63
CA ILE A 484 -27.26 11.21 -8.33
C ILE A 484 -25.81 11.32 -7.86
N ILE A 485 -25.00 12.11 -8.55
CA ILE A 485 -23.56 12.26 -8.24
C ILE A 485 -23.34 13.55 -7.45
N GLY A 486 -22.79 13.43 -6.25
CA GLY A 486 -22.50 14.56 -5.35
C GLY A 486 -21.11 14.48 -4.74
N ASN A 487 -20.81 15.39 -3.81
CA ASN A 487 -19.53 15.44 -3.08
C ASN A 487 -19.72 15.59 -1.56
N ASP A 488 -20.96 15.44 -1.08
CA ASP A 488 -21.36 15.72 0.29
C ASP A 488 -22.40 14.66 0.70
N SER A 489 -22.01 13.80 1.65
CA SER A 489 -22.82 12.65 2.08
C SER A 489 -24.12 13.09 2.76
N ASP A 490 -24.06 14.10 3.62
CA ASP A 490 -25.23 14.56 4.38
C ASP A 490 -26.26 15.22 3.46
N LYS A 491 -25.80 16.07 2.53
CA LYS A 491 -26.69 16.66 1.52
C LYS A 491 -27.24 15.61 0.57
N MET A 492 -26.47 14.58 0.23
CA MET A 492 -26.97 13.47 -0.58
C MET A 492 -28.09 12.73 0.16
N LEU A 493 -27.89 12.38 1.43
CA LEU A 493 -28.91 11.75 2.26
C LEU A 493 -30.18 12.59 2.37
N GLU A 494 -30.05 13.89 2.63
CA GLU A 494 -31.18 14.82 2.67
C GLU A 494 -31.94 14.84 1.34
N THR A 495 -31.21 14.90 0.23
CA THR A 495 -31.78 14.89 -1.13
C THR A 495 -32.56 13.61 -1.39
N LEU A 496 -32.00 12.44 -1.03
CA LEU A 496 -32.67 11.17 -1.20
C LEU A 496 -33.90 11.03 -0.31
N LYS A 497 -33.86 11.51 0.94
CA LYS A 497 -35.02 11.55 1.85
C LYS A 497 -36.16 12.35 1.25
N ASN A 498 -35.86 13.56 0.78
CA ASN A 498 -36.83 14.54 0.26
C ASN A 498 -37.28 14.27 -1.18
N THR A 499 -36.79 13.20 -1.81
CA THR A 499 -37.14 12.82 -3.17
C THR A 499 -38.09 11.63 -3.19
N GLU A 500 -39.30 11.85 -3.71
CA GLU A 500 -40.29 10.81 -3.97
C GLU A 500 -40.08 10.21 -5.36
N ALA A 501 -39.66 8.94 -5.41
CA ALA A 501 -39.25 8.27 -6.65
C ALA A 501 -40.26 7.25 -7.19
N GLY A 502 -41.32 6.93 -6.44
CA GLY A 502 -42.32 5.94 -6.82
C GLY A 502 -41.69 4.57 -7.09
N LYS A 503 -41.65 4.16 -8.38
CA LYS A 503 -41.08 2.87 -8.82
C LYS A 503 -39.56 2.93 -9.11
N VAL A 504 -38.97 4.12 -9.16
CA VAL A 504 -37.55 4.33 -9.49
C VAL A 504 -36.69 4.16 -8.24
N GLN A 505 -35.60 3.39 -8.35
CA GLN A 505 -34.59 3.29 -7.30
C GLN A 505 -33.69 4.54 -7.34
N LEU A 506 -33.49 5.22 -6.21
CA LEU A 506 -32.55 6.33 -6.12
C LEU A 506 -31.20 5.85 -5.59
N ILE A 507 -30.12 6.28 -6.26
CA ILE A 507 -28.75 5.84 -5.95
C ILE A 507 -27.86 7.08 -5.81
N GLY A 508 -27.58 7.50 -4.59
CA GLY A 508 -26.63 8.58 -4.33
C GLY A 508 -25.19 8.07 -4.40
N LEU A 509 -24.38 8.66 -5.27
CA LEU A 509 -22.94 8.41 -5.38
C LEU A 509 -22.16 9.61 -4.86
N VAL A 510 -21.32 9.38 -3.86
CA VAL A 510 -20.44 10.39 -3.27
C VAL A 510 -18.99 9.90 -3.36
N PRO A 511 -18.29 10.16 -4.49
CA PRO A 511 -16.85 9.90 -4.59
C PRO A 511 -16.08 10.75 -3.59
N ASN A 512 -14.99 10.19 -3.07
CA ASN A 512 -13.94 11.04 -2.49
C ASN A 512 -13.25 11.86 -3.60
N ILE A 513 -12.51 12.91 -3.23
CA ILE A 513 -11.89 13.84 -4.20
C ILE A 513 -10.90 13.17 -5.18
N ALA A 514 -10.41 11.98 -4.84
CA ALA A 514 -9.45 11.21 -5.64
C ALA A 514 -10.09 10.03 -6.36
N HIS A 515 -11.41 9.84 -6.27
CA HIS A 515 -12.15 8.72 -6.85
C HIS A 515 -11.51 7.36 -6.53
N THR A 516 -11.01 7.19 -5.30
CA THR A 516 -10.48 5.91 -4.81
C THR A 516 -11.50 5.10 -4.03
N ALA A 517 -12.59 5.74 -3.59
CA ALA A 517 -13.74 5.12 -2.96
C ALA A 517 -14.99 5.99 -3.14
N TYR A 518 -16.15 5.37 -2.99
CA TYR A 518 -17.46 6.00 -3.05
C TYR A 518 -18.27 5.65 -1.81
N THR A 519 -18.91 6.64 -1.19
CA THR A 519 -20.06 6.39 -0.32
C THR A 519 -21.30 6.30 -1.19
N VAL A 520 -22.03 5.20 -1.05
CA VAL A 520 -23.20 4.86 -1.86
C VAL A 520 -24.43 4.78 -0.98
N HIS A 521 -25.44 5.55 -1.33
CA HIS A 521 -26.73 5.59 -0.65
C HIS A 521 -27.81 5.04 -1.58
N VAL A 522 -28.57 4.05 -1.14
CA VAL A 522 -29.61 3.41 -1.95
C VAL A 522 -30.96 3.54 -1.26
N LYS A 523 -31.89 4.24 -1.90
CA LYS A 523 -33.31 4.28 -1.51
C LYS A 523 -34.09 3.36 -2.43
N SER A 524 -34.53 2.24 -1.89
CA SER A 524 -35.28 1.22 -2.61
C SER A 524 -36.76 1.57 -2.76
N LYS A 525 -37.40 0.96 -3.76
CA LYS A 525 -38.82 1.15 -4.06
C LYS A 525 -39.68 0.85 -2.83
N GLY A 526 -40.52 1.81 -2.44
CA GLY A 526 -41.48 1.65 -1.34
C GLY A 526 -40.87 1.53 0.07
N ILE A 527 -39.56 1.73 0.19
CA ILE A 527 -38.84 1.66 1.46
C ILE A 527 -38.35 3.08 1.80
N GLU A 528 -38.79 3.61 2.95
CA GLU A 528 -38.32 4.92 3.43
C GLU A 528 -36.85 4.88 3.87
N ARG A 529 -36.38 3.69 4.27
CA ARG A 529 -35.01 3.47 4.73
C ARG A 529 -33.99 3.57 3.60
N ILE A 530 -32.94 4.33 3.84
CA ILE A 530 -31.79 4.46 2.94
C ILE A 530 -30.68 3.54 3.43
N ASN A 531 -30.23 2.64 2.56
CA ASN A 531 -29.08 1.78 2.79
C ASN A 531 -27.80 2.54 2.43
N THR A 532 -26.80 2.55 3.29
CA THR A 532 -25.51 3.20 3.04
C THR A 532 -24.39 2.18 3.08
N CYS A 533 -23.50 2.21 2.09
CA CYS A 533 -22.26 1.42 2.08
C CYS A 533 -21.10 2.23 1.50
N ASN A 534 -19.88 1.85 1.88
CA ASN A 534 -18.65 2.34 1.26
C ASN A 534 -18.15 1.31 0.26
N VAL A 535 -17.70 1.79 -0.90
CA VAL A 535 -17.25 0.97 -2.02
C VAL A 535 -15.90 1.46 -2.50
N ASP A 536 -14.86 0.66 -2.25
CA ASP A 536 -13.51 0.94 -2.71
C ASP A 536 -13.37 0.67 -4.21
N CYS A 537 -12.58 1.50 -4.89
CA CYS A 537 -12.19 1.32 -6.29
C CYS A 537 -10.98 0.40 -6.40
N ASP A 538 -11.15 -0.85 -5.97
CA ASP A 538 -10.13 -1.90 -5.95
C ASP A 538 -10.18 -2.84 -7.17
N LEU A 539 -10.98 -2.49 -8.18
CA LEU A 539 -11.18 -3.28 -9.41
C LEU A 539 -11.83 -4.64 -9.15
N VAL A 540 -12.61 -4.76 -8.06
CA VAL A 540 -13.40 -5.95 -7.72
C VAL A 540 -14.89 -5.71 -7.90
N ALA A 541 -15.49 -6.26 -8.96
CA ALA A 541 -16.94 -6.24 -9.18
C ALA A 541 -17.68 -6.85 -7.99
N ARG A 542 -18.73 -6.16 -7.52
CA ARG A 542 -19.52 -6.57 -6.34
C ARG A 542 -21.00 -6.64 -6.67
N ARG A 543 -21.67 -7.64 -6.10
CA ARG A 543 -23.12 -7.70 -5.96
C ARG A 543 -23.56 -7.01 -4.68
N LEU A 544 -24.65 -6.27 -4.77
CA LEU A 544 -25.33 -5.69 -3.63
C LEU A 544 -26.50 -6.57 -3.18
N VAL A 545 -26.51 -6.91 -1.89
CA VAL A 545 -27.67 -7.54 -1.23
C VAL A 545 -28.22 -6.55 -0.22
N LEU A 546 -29.43 -6.05 -0.49
CA LEU A 546 -30.14 -5.17 0.42
C LEU A 546 -30.89 -6.01 1.45
N LYS A 547 -30.65 -5.74 2.73
CA LYS A 547 -31.31 -6.40 3.85
C LYS A 547 -32.30 -5.47 4.52
N ASP A 548 -33.34 -6.04 5.12
CA ASP A 548 -34.38 -5.27 5.84
C ASP A 548 -33.82 -4.55 7.08
N ASP A 549 -32.71 -5.07 7.63
CA ASP A 549 -31.95 -4.47 8.73
C ASP A 549 -31.16 -3.21 8.32
N GLY A 550 -31.28 -2.79 7.06
CA GLY A 550 -30.65 -1.60 6.47
C GLY A 550 -29.14 -1.66 6.38
N LYS A 551 -28.54 -2.84 6.56
CA LYS A 551 -27.11 -3.07 6.41
C LYS A 551 -26.90 -3.78 5.08
N PRO A 552 -26.60 -3.03 4.00
CA PRO A 552 -26.30 -3.65 2.72
C PRO A 552 -25.07 -4.56 2.84
N GLU A 553 -25.12 -5.71 2.18
CA GLU A 553 -23.96 -6.59 2.04
C GLU A 553 -23.41 -6.52 0.62
N LEU A 554 -22.08 -6.51 0.55
CA LEU A 554 -21.34 -6.54 -0.71
C LEU A 554 -20.62 -7.88 -0.85
N HIS A 555 -20.95 -8.60 -1.90
CA HIS A 555 -20.35 -9.89 -2.23
C HIS A 555 -19.58 -9.77 -3.54
N SER A 556 -18.38 -10.33 -3.62
CA SER A 556 -17.66 -10.35 -4.89
C SER A 556 -18.41 -11.17 -5.93
N VAL A 557 -18.42 -10.71 -7.18
CA VAL A 557 -18.96 -11.46 -8.33
C VAL A 557 -17.90 -11.77 -9.36
N GLN A 558 -16.65 -11.87 -8.92
CA GLN A 558 -15.53 -12.21 -9.78
C GLN A 558 -14.52 -13.07 -9.06
N SER A 559 -13.77 -13.83 -9.83
CA SER A 559 -12.69 -14.69 -9.33
C SER A 559 -11.59 -14.81 -10.37
N LEU A 560 -10.45 -15.36 -9.94
CA LEU A 560 -9.37 -15.72 -10.84
C LEU A 560 -9.85 -16.82 -11.78
N LYS A 561 -9.72 -16.61 -13.09
CA LYS A 561 -9.96 -17.64 -14.11
C LYS A 561 -8.68 -18.42 -14.40
N SER A 562 -7.62 -17.69 -14.72
CA SER A 562 -6.30 -18.25 -15.00
C SER A 562 -5.23 -17.19 -14.85
N ILE A 563 -4.02 -17.65 -14.56
CA ILE A 563 -2.81 -16.83 -14.57
C ILE A 563 -1.63 -17.74 -14.92
N ASN A 564 -0.71 -17.24 -15.73
CA ASN A 564 0.54 -17.92 -16.04
C ASN A 564 1.66 -17.40 -15.14
N LEU A 565 1.67 -17.92 -13.91
CA LEU A 565 2.75 -17.71 -12.93
C LEU A 565 3.90 -18.70 -13.10
N SER A 566 3.82 -19.60 -14.09
CA SER A 566 5.01 -20.35 -14.45
C SER A 566 6.07 -19.33 -14.86
N PRO A 567 7.34 -19.53 -14.49
CA PRO A 567 8.39 -18.92 -15.28
C PRO A 567 8.16 -19.47 -16.69
N LYS A 568 7.47 -18.70 -17.53
CA LYS A 568 7.93 -18.61 -18.89
C LYS A 568 9.39 -18.20 -18.69
N ALA A 569 10.26 -19.20 -18.75
CA ALA A 569 11.25 -19.16 -19.81
C ALA A 569 10.49 -18.63 -21.03
N GLU A 570 10.36 -17.31 -21.10
CA GLU A 570 10.54 -16.67 -22.37
C GLU A 570 11.75 -17.41 -22.89
N THR A 571 11.59 -18.09 -24.02
CA THR A 571 12.63 -18.11 -25.02
C THR A 571 12.93 -16.66 -25.43
N SER A 572 13.19 -15.76 -24.46
CA SER A 572 14.24 -14.80 -24.58
C SER A 572 15.42 -15.68 -24.83
N GLN A 573 16.00 -15.55 -26.03
CA GLN A 573 17.43 -15.73 -26.10
C GLN A 573 17.98 -15.01 -24.86
N PRO A 574 18.74 -15.70 -23.98
CA PRO A 574 19.23 -15.10 -22.75
C PRO A 574 19.74 -13.73 -23.12
N ALA A 575 19.14 -12.68 -22.54
CA ALA A 575 19.48 -11.30 -22.87
C ALA A 575 21.00 -11.24 -22.90
N LYS A 576 21.57 -11.03 -24.10
CA LYS A 576 22.99 -11.23 -24.32
C LYS A 576 23.68 -10.28 -23.34
N THR A 577 24.35 -10.83 -22.33
CA THR A 577 25.02 -10.02 -21.32
C THR A 577 25.93 -9.05 -22.09
N GLU A 578 25.64 -7.74 -22.05
CA GLU A 578 26.44 -6.75 -22.79
C GLU A 578 27.64 -6.29 -21.97
N MET A 579 27.54 -6.46 -20.64
CA MET A 579 28.54 -6.02 -19.68
C MET A 579 28.52 -6.89 -18.43
N VAL A 580 29.69 -7.11 -17.82
CA VAL A 580 29.82 -7.57 -16.43
C VAL A 580 30.66 -6.59 -15.63
N TRP A 581 30.35 -6.45 -14.35
CA TRP A 581 31.18 -5.73 -13.38
C TRP A 581 32.05 -6.71 -12.62
N VAL A 582 33.33 -6.37 -12.48
CA VAL A 582 34.32 -7.13 -11.72
C VAL A 582 35.05 -6.23 -10.74
N ARG A 583 35.53 -6.78 -9.62
CA ARG A 583 36.24 -6.04 -8.59
C ARG A 583 37.25 -6.94 -7.90
N GLU A 584 38.38 -6.36 -7.51
CA GLU A 584 39.39 -7.10 -6.76
C GLU A 584 38.86 -7.45 -5.36
N LEU A 585 39.20 -8.65 -4.89
CA LEU A 585 38.99 -9.07 -3.51
C LEU A 585 40.34 -9.29 -2.84
N LYS A 586 40.37 -9.05 -1.53
CA LYS A 586 41.46 -9.44 -0.65
C LYS A 586 40.93 -10.37 0.42
N GLU A 587 41.61 -11.49 0.61
CA GLU A 587 41.31 -12.43 1.69
C GLU A 587 42.01 -11.97 2.97
N GLU A 588 41.23 -11.71 4.02
CA GLU A 588 41.72 -11.36 5.36
C GLU A 588 40.96 -12.20 6.39
N ASN A 589 41.68 -13.03 7.16
CA ASN A 589 41.11 -13.90 8.19
C ASN A 589 40.01 -14.87 7.70
N GLY A 590 40.13 -15.34 6.44
CA GLY A 590 39.12 -16.23 5.83
C GLY A 590 37.87 -15.51 5.32
N GLU A 591 37.84 -14.18 5.37
CA GLU A 591 36.78 -13.35 4.79
C GLU A 591 37.31 -12.59 3.57
N TYR A 592 36.45 -12.42 2.56
CA TYR A 592 36.78 -11.65 1.36
C TYR A 592 36.27 -10.22 1.46
N LYS A 593 37.17 -9.24 1.29
CA LYS A 593 36.85 -7.81 1.26
C LYS A 593 37.06 -7.23 -0.13
N LEU A 594 36.13 -6.40 -0.59
CA LEU A 594 36.24 -5.67 -1.86
C LEU A 594 37.31 -4.58 -1.79
N VAL A 595 38.17 -4.56 -2.79
CA VAL A 595 39.27 -3.60 -2.95
C VAL A 595 39.02 -2.76 -4.21
N GLY A 596 39.33 -1.47 -4.16
CA GLY A 596 39.20 -0.57 -5.32
C GLY A 596 37.76 -0.28 -5.73
N ASN A 597 37.53 0.19 -6.96
CA ASN A 597 36.19 0.38 -7.54
C ASN A 597 35.82 -0.81 -8.44
N ALA A 598 34.53 -1.02 -8.71
CA ALA A 598 34.14 -2.02 -9.69
C ALA A 598 34.48 -1.54 -11.11
N LEU A 599 35.03 -2.44 -11.91
CA LEU A 599 35.41 -2.22 -13.30
C LEU A 599 34.38 -2.83 -14.25
N PRO A 600 33.88 -2.08 -15.25
CA PRO A 600 33.00 -2.64 -16.26
C PRO A 600 33.80 -3.31 -17.39
N ILE A 601 33.39 -4.52 -17.77
CA ILE A 601 33.92 -5.24 -18.94
C ILE A 601 32.85 -5.30 -20.03
N LYS A 602 33.16 -4.67 -21.17
CA LYS A 602 32.33 -4.58 -22.38
C LYS A 602 33.15 -4.96 -23.62
N PRO A 603 32.61 -5.76 -24.55
CA PRO A 603 31.38 -6.57 -24.40
C PRO A 603 31.54 -7.60 -23.28
N ALA A 604 30.45 -8.21 -22.79
CA ALA A 604 30.59 -9.22 -21.76
C ALA A 604 31.44 -10.40 -22.27
N PRO A 605 32.36 -10.92 -21.44
CA PRO A 605 33.20 -12.03 -21.85
C PRO A 605 32.40 -13.30 -22.15
N GLU A 606 32.88 -14.12 -23.07
CA GLU A 606 32.17 -15.34 -23.48
C GLU A 606 32.31 -16.49 -22.45
N ASN A 607 33.40 -16.49 -21.67
CA ASN A 607 33.69 -17.48 -20.65
C ASN A 607 34.65 -16.92 -19.57
N ILE A 608 34.89 -17.70 -18.51
CA ILE A 608 35.80 -17.30 -17.42
C ILE A 608 37.25 -17.14 -17.85
N GLY A 609 37.74 -17.96 -18.78
CA GLY A 609 39.11 -17.83 -19.29
C GLY A 609 39.31 -16.46 -19.92
N PHE A 610 38.40 -16.06 -20.80
CA PHE A 610 38.40 -14.75 -21.44
C PHE A 610 38.19 -13.62 -20.42
N LEU A 611 37.34 -13.81 -19.40
CA LEU A 611 37.19 -12.84 -18.32
C LEU A 611 38.51 -12.62 -17.56
N LYS A 612 39.23 -13.70 -17.22
CA LYS A 612 40.53 -13.62 -16.54
C LYS A 612 41.56 -12.88 -17.40
N GLU A 613 41.60 -13.15 -18.71
CA GLU A 613 42.49 -12.45 -19.65
C GLU A 613 42.19 -10.96 -19.70
N VAL A 614 40.92 -10.58 -19.82
CA VAL A 614 40.51 -9.17 -19.87
C VAL A 614 40.81 -8.44 -18.54
N ILE A 615 40.64 -9.11 -17.39
CA ILE A 615 41.03 -8.56 -16.09
C ILE A 615 42.54 -8.32 -16.05
N THR A 616 43.35 -9.33 -16.38
CA THR A 616 44.82 -9.20 -16.38
C THR A 616 45.28 -8.06 -17.27
N GLU A 617 44.68 -7.88 -18.45
CA GLU A 617 45.00 -6.80 -19.38
C GLU A 617 44.58 -5.42 -18.84
N LYS A 618 43.31 -5.26 -18.43
CA LYS A 618 42.77 -3.96 -17.99
C LYS A 618 43.40 -3.45 -16.70
N GLU A 619 43.63 -4.35 -15.75
CA GLU A 619 44.23 -4.04 -14.44
C GLU A 619 45.76 -4.11 -14.48
N LYS A 620 46.35 -4.45 -15.64
CA LYS A 620 47.81 -4.55 -15.85
C LYS A 620 48.49 -5.46 -14.82
N LEU A 621 47.88 -6.59 -14.51
CA LEU A 621 48.38 -7.51 -13.49
C LEU A 621 49.65 -8.20 -13.97
N ALA A 622 50.67 -8.27 -13.11
CA ALA A 622 51.91 -9.01 -13.39
C ALA A 622 51.73 -10.54 -13.36
N THR A 623 50.57 -11.00 -12.88
CA THR A 623 50.23 -12.41 -12.73
C THR A 623 49.53 -12.96 -13.98
N ALA A 624 49.91 -14.17 -14.40
CA ALA A 624 49.26 -14.86 -15.50
C ALA A 624 47.75 -15.06 -15.22
N ALA A 625 46.91 -14.78 -16.22
CA ALA A 625 45.45 -14.90 -16.14
C ALA A 625 44.98 -16.25 -15.59
N SER A 626 45.66 -17.35 -15.95
CA SER A 626 45.33 -18.70 -15.46
C SER A 626 45.40 -18.87 -13.95
N LYS A 627 46.16 -18.01 -13.25
CA LYS A 627 46.29 -18.05 -11.79
C LYS A 627 45.25 -17.20 -11.07
N LEU A 628 44.52 -16.32 -11.77
CA LEU A 628 43.42 -15.57 -11.15
C LEU A 628 42.32 -16.53 -10.71
N ARG A 629 41.77 -16.31 -9.52
CA ARG A 629 40.56 -17.00 -9.05
C ARG A 629 39.38 -16.04 -9.19
N ILE A 630 38.32 -16.49 -9.84
CA ILE A 630 37.10 -15.71 -10.01
C ILE A 630 36.07 -16.25 -9.02
N VAL A 631 35.46 -15.36 -8.26
CA VAL A 631 34.40 -15.69 -7.31
C VAL A 631 33.18 -14.84 -7.58
N HIS A 632 32.02 -15.28 -7.12
CA HIS A 632 30.77 -14.53 -7.20
C HIS A 632 30.01 -14.62 -5.87
N LEU A 633 29.22 -13.59 -5.55
CA LEU A 633 28.46 -13.53 -4.31
C LEU A 633 27.11 -14.22 -4.48
N THR A 634 26.88 -15.28 -3.72
CA THR A 634 25.59 -16.00 -3.65
C THR A 634 25.17 -16.10 -2.18
N GLU A 635 23.99 -15.59 -1.84
CA GLU A 635 23.44 -15.65 -0.47
C GLU A 635 24.41 -15.14 0.61
N GLY A 636 25.14 -14.06 0.29
CA GLY A 636 26.10 -13.43 1.22
C GLY A 636 27.45 -14.15 1.32
N THR A 637 27.67 -15.23 0.56
CA THR A 637 28.92 -16.00 0.58
C THR A 637 29.58 -15.96 -0.79
N TRP A 638 30.90 -15.73 -0.84
CA TRP A 638 31.66 -15.78 -2.08
C TRP A 638 31.95 -17.24 -2.46
N GLN A 639 31.64 -17.59 -3.70
CA GLN A 639 31.86 -18.93 -4.24
C GLN A 639 32.76 -18.86 -5.46
N GLU A 640 33.78 -19.72 -5.51
CA GLU A 640 34.68 -19.84 -6.65
C GLU A 640 33.96 -20.41 -7.86
N GLU A 641 34.16 -19.77 -9.01
CA GLU A 641 33.58 -20.18 -10.28
C GLU A 641 34.72 -20.70 -11.17
N GLU A 642 34.79 -22.02 -11.33
CA GLU A 642 35.88 -22.69 -12.08
C GLU A 642 35.50 -23.01 -13.53
N LYS A 643 34.24 -23.38 -13.77
CA LYS A 643 33.72 -23.79 -15.08
C LYS A 643 32.29 -23.29 -15.23
N MET A 644 32.09 -22.26 -16.04
CA MET A 644 30.75 -21.73 -16.29
C MET A 644 29.88 -22.76 -17.03
N ARG A 645 28.67 -23.02 -16.51
CA ARG A 645 27.67 -23.90 -17.15
C ARG A 645 26.63 -23.16 -18.01
N ALA A 646 26.80 -21.87 -18.28
CA ALA A 646 26.01 -21.06 -19.22
C ALA A 646 26.75 -19.72 -19.52
N ALA A 647 26.15 -18.81 -20.30
CA ALA A 647 26.65 -17.43 -20.47
C ALA A 647 26.88 -16.74 -19.11
N LEU A 648 27.83 -15.79 -19.04
CA LEU A 648 28.16 -15.06 -17.80
C LEU A 648 26.90 -14.54 -17.13
N ARG A 649 26.77 -14.80 -15.82
CA ARG A 649 25.69 -14.22 -15.03
C ARG A 649 25.78 -12.70 -15.12
N PRO A 650 24.66 -11.99 -15.36
CA PRO A 650 24.62 -10.55 -15.24
C PRO A 650 25.01 -10.15 -13.81
N SER A 651 25.95 -9.21 -13.67
CA SER A 651 26.32 -8.60 -12.39
C SER A 651 26.07 -7.09 -12.42
N THR A 652 25.84 -6.49 -11.25
CA THR A 652 25.74 -5.03 -11.09
C THR A 652 26.96 -4.49 -10.37
N GLU A 653 27.13 -3.16 -10.34
CA GLU A 653 28.19 -2.51 -9.56
C GLU A 653 28.10 -2.82 -8.05
N GLU A 654 26.88 -3.01 -7.53
CA GLU A 654 26.63 -3.41 -6.13
C GLU A 654 26.92 -4.89 -5.86
N THR A 655 26.92 -5.74 -6.89
CA THR A 655 27.13 -7.20 -6.79
C THR A 655 28.08 -7.70 -7.88
N PRO A 656 29.34 -7.21 -7.93
CA PRO A 656 30.28 -7.54 -8.99
C PRO A 656 30.79 -8.99 -8.84
N TYR A 657 31.39 -9.54 -9.90
CA TYR A 657 32.30 -10.66 -9.72
C TYR A 657 33.51 -10.19 -8.93
N GLY A 658 34.01 -11.06 -8.05
CA GLY A 658 35.28 -10.87 -7.37
C GLY A 658 36.40 -11.56 -8.15
N TYR A 659 37.58 -10.96 -8.18
CA TYR A 659 38.80 -11.68 -8.56
C TYR A 659 39.86 -11.59 -7.46
N LEU A 660 40.56 -12.69 -7.25
CA LEU A 660 41.67 -12.79 -6.30
C LEU A 660 42.97 -12.95 -7.09
N VAL A 661 43.96 -12.14 -6.73
CA VAL A 661 45.34 -12.31 -7.19
C VAL A 661 46.04 -13.28 -6.21
N PRO A 662 46.72 -14.33 -6.73
CA PRO A 662 47.50 -15.27 -5.92
C PRO A 662 48.53 -14.66 -4.97
#